data_AF-A0A850CHA3-F1
#
_entry.id   AF-A0A850CHA3-F1
#
_cell.length_a   1.000
_cell.length_b   1.000
_cell.length_c   1.000
_cell.angle_alpha   90.00
_cell.angle_beta   90.00
_cell.angle_gamma   90.00
#
_symmetry.space_group_name_H-M   'P 1'
#
loop_
_entity.id
_entity.type
_entity.pdbx_description
1 polymer ?
#
loop_
_entity_poly.entity_id
_entity_poly.type
_entity_poly.pdbx_seq_one_letter_code
_entity_poly.pdbx_strand_id
1 'polypeptide(L)'
;IWYALKENDPARFDRFMADWTTTVRLLRRVAPGVPLAGPNEGYFHREFLRHFLRRARDTGTLPEWTAWHELSPKSLADFRSHHAEYRDLERELGIDPRPVNIDEYANNRDLSVPGQLVQWAALFEDAKVHADMAFWTAAGGYSGAAPQTNVPSGAWWLLKAYSGMTGATVRVTPPRPDTPDTLQGIASLDAERCTAQVLAGGCAGDFTVAVRGLDADAWGPVVTATVHRIDWTGYEGAAGPPVALSRVTGPPGGFDIDVPQADRMAAYWITLAPGEDGPVPRAPWRGTWEAEQARITSGEVARQGHPGEGDGFAASGEYDVSGLNMNDSAVTFSVEVPAEGEYDLAVFYSHMYGRGAEATEPQPAQQVLAVNGAERFVEYPSTMNWQHRSVVHVPVALHAGENTIELSKSGAIGTARGEVALDKIDLTERLPARCSYDGAFARYEAGSDEPVFDVYAAEDRYHRFAGAARGVLLGPQNQCVPVDLTRPVFLHAGINRLRAAAARLDVEHAEGPAPIDVDAADAVRSGESCLIVNDFAHRGHVIGWNGRGAGAAIAFEAAAGPHALLVSYANGERAEGRQSGADIVTRHCDLVVNGKPAGRYPMRGTWTWNDFWTYPVIVDLAEGRNTIAFGNEHGPTAEFERFRIAPLNP
;
A
#
# COMPACT_ATOMS: atom_id res chain seq x y z
N ILE A 1 24.07 0.11 -16.86
CA ILE A 1 22.89 0.02 -17.76
C ILE A 1 23.12 0.80 -19.06
N TRP A 2 23.23 2.13 -19.05
CA TRP A 2 23.27 3.00 -20.25
C TRP A 2 24.47 2.83 -21.19
N TYR A 3 25.64 2.53 -20.66
CA TYR A 3 26.86 2.35 -21.45
C TYR A 3 27.02 0.91 -21.97
N ALA A 4 26.06 0.01 -21.67
CA ALA A 4 26.15 -1.42 -21.97
C ALA A 4 27.54 -2.01 -21.61
N LEU A 5 28.06 -1.60 -20.46
CA LEU A 5 29.31 -2.10 -19.88
C LEU A 5 29.04 -3.52 -19.37
N LYS A 6 29.29 -4.51 -20.22
CA LYS A 6 29.40 -5.91 -19.82
C LYS A 6 30.87 -6.26 -20.00
N GLU A 7 31.57 -6.50 -18.90
CA GLU A 7 32.96 -7.00 -18.80
C GLU A 7 34.01 -6.38 -19.76
N ASN A 8 35.01 -5.70 -19.21
CA ASN A 8 36.31 -5.46 -19.86
C ASN A 8 36.29 -4.92 -21.30
N ASP A 9 35.41 -3.96 -21.61
CA ASP A 9 35.55 -3.06 -22.77
C ASP A 9 36.21 -1.74 -22.30
N PRO A 10 37.55 -1.60 -22.44
CA PRO A 10 38.25 -0.44 -21.91
C PRO A 10 37.79 0.85 -22.57
N ALA A 11 37.38 0.82 -23.85
CA ALA A 11 36.97 2.01 -24.58
C ALA A 11 35.62 2.54 -24.05
N ARG A 12 34.66 1.65 -23.77
CA ARG A 12 33.39 2.05 -23.15
C ARG A 12 33.59 2.51 -21.71
N PHE A 13 34.45 1.83 -20.94
CA PHE A 13 34.76 2.23 -19.57
C PHE A 13 35.44 3.62 -19.54
N ASP A 14 36.41 3.85 -20.41
CA ASP A 14 37.09 5.14 -20.53
C ASP A 14 36.12 6.25 -20.93
N ARG A 15 35.19 5.97 -21.85
CA ARG A 15 34.11 6.90 -22.20
C ARG A 15 33.23 7.22 -20.98
N PHE A 16 32.77 6.20 -20.26
CA PHE A 16 32.00 6.39 -19.02
C PHE A 16 32.77 7.24 -18.00
N MET A 17 34.06 6.95 -17.77
CA MET A 17 34.89 7.72 -16.83
C MET A 17 35.16 9.15 -17.29
N ALA A 18 35.26 9.40 -18.60
CA ALA A 18 35.37 10.74 -19.15
C ALA A 18 34.09 11.56 -18.92
N ASP A 19 32.93 10.94 -19.16
CA ASP A 19 31.62 11.56 -18.94
C ASP A 19 31.37 11.80 -17.44
N TRP A 20 31.69 10.82 -16.58
CA TRP A 20 31.66 10.94 -15.11
C TRP A 20 32.52 12.12 -14.64
N THR A 21 33.79 12.15 -15.04
CA THR A 21 34.74 13.19 -14.62
C THR A 21 34.27 14.58 -15.05
N THR A 22 33.77 14.70 -16.28
CA THR A 22 33.25 15.96 -16.82
C THR A 22 32.03 16.42 -16.05
N THR A 23 31.10 15.50 -15.76
CA THR A 23 29.86 15.78 -15.05
C THR A 23 30.11 16.16 -13.59
N VAL A 24 30.93 15.40 -12.87
CA VAL A 24 31.32 15.72 -11.48
C VAL A 24 31.94 17.11 -11.41
N ARG A 25 32.91 17.42 -12.29
CA ARG A 25 33.54 18.74 -12.30
C ARG A 25 32.56 19.86 -12.64
N LEU A 26 31.58 19.61 -13.51
CA LEU A 26 30.51 20.58 -13.80
C LEU A 26 29.64 20.80 -12.56
N LEU A 27 29.11 19.73 -11.96
CA LEU A 27 28.25 19.79 -10.78
C LEU A 27 28.93 20.49 -9.62
N ARG A 28 30.21 20.22 -9.37
CA ARG A 28 30.98 20.94 -8.34
C ARG A 28 31.12 22.45 -8.60
N ARG A 29 31.07 22.90 -9.86
CA ARG A 29 31.09 24.32 -10.20
C ARG A 29 29.73 24.97 -10.05
N VAL A 30 28.66 24.31 -10.49
CA VAL A 30 27.31 24.91 -10.55
C VAL A 30 26.49 24.70 -9.27
N ALA A 31 26.81 23.66 -8.49
CA ALA A 31 26.13 23.29 -7.25
C ALA A 31 27.16 22.88 -6.17
N PRO A 32 28.03 23.80 -5.74
CA PRO A 32 29.04 23.51 -4.73
C PRO A 32 28.37 23.08 -3.41
N GLY A 33 28.93 22.05 -2.76
CA GLY A 33 28.41 21.52 -1.49
C GLY A 33 27.29 20.48 -1.61
N VAL A 34 26.71 20.27 -2.79
CA VAL A 34 25.74 19.18 -3.00
C VAL A 34 26.50 17.83 -3.08
N PRO A 35 26.16 16.84 -2.22
CA PRO A 35 26.74 15.51 -2.30
C PRO A 35 26.41 14.83 -3.62
N LEU A 36 27.37 14.08 -4.18
CA LEU A 36 27.18 13.29 -5.38
C LEU A 36 27.09 11.80 -5.03
N ALA A 37 26.17 11.09 -5.68
CA ALA A 37 26.03 9.63 -5.62
C ALA A 37 26.51 8.98 -6.92
N GLY A 38 27.08 7.77 -6.84
CA GLY A 38 27.51 7.01 -8.00
C GLY A 38 28.23 5.70 -7.65
N PRO A 39 28.46 4.80 -8.60
CA PRO A 39 28.17 4.94 -10.04
C PRO A 39 26.77 4.46 -10.48
N ASN A 40 25.94 3.96 -9.56
CA ASN A 40 24.57 3.48 -9.80
C ASN A 40 24.54 2.30 -10.78
N GLU A 41 25.32 1.26 -10.47
CA GLU A 41 25.31 0.02 -11.23
C GLU A 41 24.01 -0.75 -11.03
N GLY A 42 23.51 -1.42 -12.08
CA GLY A 42 22.26 -2.19 -12.00
C GLY A 42 22.36 -3.49 -11.19
N TYR A 43 23.55 -3.85 -10.72
CA TYR A 43 23.82 -4.91 -9.75
C TYR A 43 25.23 -4.71 -9.18
N PHE A 44 25.53 -5.28 -8.02
CA PHE A 44 26.87 -5.21 -7.45
C PHE A 44 27.90 -5.97 -8.32
N HIS A 45 28.96 -5.27 -8.74
CA HIS A 45 30.06 -5.89 -9.51
C HIS A 45 31.44 -5.45 -9.00
N ARG A 46 32.07 -6.30 -8.18
CA ARG A 46 33.35 -5.99 -7.50
C ARG A 46 34.46 -5.47 -8.43
N GLU A 47 34.71 -6.12 -9.56
CA GLU A 47 35.81 -5.73 -10.47
C GLU A 47 35.57 -4.34 -11.09
N PHE A 48 34.35 -4.07 -11.56
CA PHE A 48 33.98 -2.74 -12.06
C PHE A 48 34.14 -1.68 -10.97
N LEU A 49 33.59 -1.91 -9.76
CA LEU A 49 33.69 -0.97 -8.64
C LEU A 49 35.16 -0.69 -8.30
N ARG A 50 36.03 -1.70 -8.29
CA ARG A 50 37.48 -1.51 -8.09
C ARG A 50 38.06 -0.56 -9.13
N HIS A 51 37.75 -0.76 -10.41
CA HIS A 51 38.24 0.10 -11.49
C HIS A 51 37.69 1.52 -11.41
N PHE A 52 36.39 1.66 -11.15
CA PHE A 52 35.72 2.94 -10.97
C PHE A 52 36.32 3.72 -9.81
N LEU A 53 36.35 3.13 -8.60
CA LEU A 53 36.86 3.77 -7.39
C LEU A 53 38.32 4.20 -7.55
N ARG A 54 39.17 3.35 -8.15
CA ARG A 54 40.56 3.71 -8.44
C ARG A 54 40.63 4.94 -9.35
N ARG A 55 39.89 4.94 -10.46
CA ARG A 55 39.93 6.03 -11.45
C ARG A 55 39.32 7.32 -10.89
N ALA A 56 38.22 7.23 -10.15
CA ALA A 56 37.59 8.34 -9.47
C ALA A 56 38.51 8.95 -8.40
N ARG A 57 39.21 8.13 -7.60
CA ARG A 57 40.24 8.59 -6.65
C ARG A 57 41.35 9.36 -7.38
N ASP A 58 41.94 8.75 -8.40
CA ASP A 58 43.09 9.31 -9.12
C ASP A 58 42.75 10.59 -9.89
N THR A 59 41.47 10.84 -10.18
CA THR A 59 40.99 12.03 -10.89
C THR A 59 40.36 13.09 -9.96
N GLY A 60 40.27 12.82 -8.66
CA GLY A 60 39.63 13.70 -7.68
C GLY A 60 38.11 13.80 -7.87
N THR A 61 37.46 12.71 -8.29
CA THR A 61 36.02 12.67 -8.61
C THR A 61 35.28 11.54 -7.89
N LEU A 62 35.77 11.10 -6.73
CA LEU A 62 35.02 10.16 -5.88
C LEU A 62 33.67 10.76 -5.46
N PRO A 63 32.56 10.00 -5.53
CA PRO A 63 31.26 10.47 -5.08
C PRO A 63 31.21 10.49 -3.54
N GLU A 64 30.47 11.41 -2.92
CA GLU A 64 30.25 11.39 -1.47
C GLU A 64 29.51 10.13 -1.04
N TRP A 65 28.61 9.63 -1.88
CA TRP A 65 27.81 8.43 -1.64
C TRP A 65 28.14 7.39 -2.70
N THR A 66 28.46 6.17 -2.29
CA THR A 66 28.52 5.07 -3.25
C THR A 66 27.15 4.43 -3.39
N ALA A 67 26.76 4.17 -4.63
CA ALA A 67 25.44 3.64 -4.94
C ALA A 67 25.47 2.57 -6.04
N TRP A 68 24.63 1.56 -5.87
CA TRP A 68 24.36 0.45 -6.77
C TRP A 68 23.00 -0.16 -6.44
N HIS A 69 22.46 -0.97 -7.34
CA HIS A 69 21.14 -1.57 -7.19
C HIS A 69 21.22 -3.02 -6.69
N GLU A 70 20.19 -3.47 -5.96
CA GLU A 70 20.00 -4.85 -5.50
C GLU A 70 18.62 -5.35 -5.93
N LEU A 71 18.49 -5.72 -7.21
CA LEU A 71 17.20 -5.94 -7.89
C LEU A 71 16.79 -7.42 -8.00
N SER A 72 17.57 -8.36 -7.47
CA SER A 72 17.27 -9.80 -7.57
C SER A 72 16.79 -10.34 -6.23
N PRO A 73 15.85 -11.31 -6.20
CA PRO A 73 15.57 -12.07 -4.97
C PRO A 73 16.83 -12.69 -4.33
N LYS A 74 17.87 -12.99 -5.15
CA LYS A 74 19.16 -13.51 -4.65
C LYS A 74 19.92 -12.52 -3.79
N SER A 75 19.70 -11.21 -3.94
CA SER A 75 20.31 -10.21 -3.08
C SER A 75 19.94 -10.40 -1.61
N LEU A 76 18.83 -11.09 -1.31
CA LEU A 76 18.48 -11.50 0.06
C LEU A 76 19.51 -12.46 0.69
N ALA A 77 20.23 -13.22 -0.13
CA ALA A 77 21.37 -14.04 0.30
C ALA A 77 22.70 -13.29 0.19
N ASP A 78 22.89 -12.51 -0.86
CA ASP A 78 24.21 -12.07 -1.28
C ASP A 78 24.61 -10.68 -0.73
N PHE A 79 23.65 -9.83 -0.38
CA PHE A 79 23.88 -8.41 -0.08
C PHE A 79 24.91 -8.18 1.05
N ARG A 80 24.86 -8.96 2.14
CA ARG A 80 25.84 -8.82 3.23
C ARG A 80 27.27 -9.07 2.73
N SER A 81 27.45 -10.01 1.80
CA SER A 81 28.74 -10.25 1.16
C SER A 81 29.13 -9.11 0.22
N HIS A 82 28.20 -8.60 -0.61
CA HIS A 82 28.45 -7.44 -1.48
C HIS A 82 28.92 -6.23 -0.69
N HIS A 83 28.24 -5.89 0.40
CA HIS A 83 28.63 -4.79 1.27
C HIS A 83 30.01 -5.02 1.89
N ALA A 84 30.32 -6.22 2.38
CA ALA A 84 31.64 -6.54 2.91
C ALA A 84 32.75 -6.38 1.85
N GLU A 85 32.52 -6.89 0.63
CA GLU A 85 33.47 -6.74 -0.48
C GLU A 85 33.68 -5.28 -0.88
N TYR A 86 32.63 -4.46 -0.86
CA TYR A 86 32.75 -3.02 -1.08
C TYR A 86 33.65 -2.37 -0.01
N ARG A 87 33.45 -2.70 1.27
CA ARG A 87 34.31 -2.21 2.35
C ARG A 87 35.75 -2.68 2.22
N ASP A 88 35.98 -3.85 1.65
CA ASP A 88 37.32 -4.33 1.32
C ASP A 88 37.96 -3.46 0.23
N LEU A 89 37.22 -3.12 -0.84
CA LEU A 89 37.71 -2.25 -1.91
C LEU A 89 38.12 -0.87 -1.41
N GLU A 90 37.36 -0.28 -0.49
CA GLU A 90 37.72 1.00 0.13
C GLU A 90 39.08 0.91 0.84
N ARG A 91 39.28 -0.12 1.66
CA ARG A 91 40.55 -0.35 2.37
C ARG A 91 41.71 -0.64 1.42
N GLU A 92 41.50 -1.49 0.41
CA GLU A 92 42.49 -1.82 -0.61
C GLU A 92 42.96 -0.58 -1.39
N LEU A 93 42.07 0.37 -1.64
CA LEU A 93 42.33 1.57 -2.44
C LEU A 93 42.71 2.79 -1.59
N GLY A 94 42.74 2.67 -0.26
CA GLY A 94 43.01 3.78 0.65
C GLY A 94 41.96 4.89 0.58
N ILE A 95 40.69 4.50 0.45
CA ILE A 95 39.53 5.39 0.44
C ILE A 95 38.87 5.31 1.82
N ASP A 96 38.63 6.45 2.45
CA ASP A 96 37.86 6.51 3.69
C ASP A 96 36.43 5.97 3.47
N PRO A 97 35.83 5.26 4.44
CA PRO A 97 34.50 4.70 4.29
C PRO A 97 33.47 5.73 3.87
N ARG A 98 32.78 5.46 2.77
CA ARG A 98 31.72 6.30 2.23
C ARG A 98 30.35 5.76 2.64
N PRO A 99 29.37 6.64 2.90
CA PRO A 99 27.99 6.22 3.04
C PRO A 99 27.53 5.51 1.76
N VAL A 100 26.71 4.48 1.95
CA VAL A 100 26.16 3.67 0.86
C VAL A 100 24.67 3.96 0.74
N ASN A 101 24.22 4.16 -0.49
CA ASN A 101 22.81 4.15 -0.83
C ASN A 101 22.53 3.04 -1.86
N ILE A 102 21.68 2.09 -1.51
CA ILE A 102 21.13 1.15 -2.48
C ILE A 102 19.96 1.86 -3.14
N ASP A 103 20.25 2.62 -4.19
CA ASP A 103 19.33 3.60 -4.78
C ASP A 103 18.19 2.96 -5.59
N GLU A 104 18.25 1.65 -5.82
CA GLU A 104 17.11 0.81 -6.14
C GLU A 104 17.28 -0.59 -5.53
N TYR A 105 16.32 -1.06 -4.73
CA TYR A 105 16.29 -2.44 -4.25
C TYR A 105 14.97 -3.16 -4.55
N ALA A 106 15.05 -4.49 -4.50
CA ALA A 106 13.96 -5.44 -4.69
C ALA A 106 13.33 -5.40 -6.09
N ASN A 107 12.29 -6.22 -6.24
CA ASN A 107 11.75 -6.68 -7.51
C ASN A 107 10.23 -6.84 -7.43
N ASN A 108 9.58 -7.10 -8.56
CA ASN A 108 8.12 -7.18 -8.61
C ASN A 108 7.55 -8.17 -7.59
N ARG A 109 8.17 -9.34 -7.42
CA ARG A 109 7.74 -10.35 -6.45
C ARG A 109 7.74 -9.85 -5.01
N ASP A 110 8.69 -9.00 -4.61
CA ASP A 110 8.85 -8.67 -3.18
C ASP A 110 8.15 -7.36 -2.75
N LEU A 111 8.06 -6.35 -3.63
CA LEU A 111 7.78 -4.97 -3.22
C LEU A 111 6.41 -4.68 -2.61
N SER A 112 5.39 -5.52 -2.83
CA SER A 112 4.09 -5.38 -2.18
C SER A 112 3.91 -6.31 -0.98
N VAL A 113 4.84 -7.23 -0.72
CA VAL A 113 4.65 -8.34 0.21
C VAL A 113 5.27 -8.02 1.56
N PRO A 114 4.48 -7.79 2.64
CA PRO A 114 5.02 -7.41 3.93
C PRO A 114 6.10 -8.35 4.46
N GLY A 115 5.89 -9.67 4.36
CA GLY A 115 6.86 -10.67 4.80
C GLY A 115 8.20 -10.62 4.06
N GLN A 116 8.21 -10.21 2.79
CA GLN A 116 9.45 -10.05 2.02
C GLN A 116 10.14 -8.73 2.32
N LEU A 117 9.38 -7.64 2.42
CA LEU A 117 9.90 -6.33 2.76
C LEU A 117 10.62 -6.30 4.13
N VAL A 118 10.20 -7.12 5.11
CA VAL A 118 10.94 -7.28 6.38
C VAL A 118 12.35 -7.83 6.15
N GLN A 119 12.53 -8.77 5.21
CA GLN A 119 13.85 -9.35 4.93
C GLN A 119 14.79 -8.30 4.33
N TRP A 120 14.29 -7.49 3.40
CA TRP A 120 15.02 -6.35 2.84
C TRP A 120 15.40 -5.32 3.90
N ALA A 121 14.45 -4.92 4.76
CA ALA A 121 14.73 -3.99 5.84
C ALA A 121 15.81 -4.52 6.81
N ALA A 122 15.77 -5.82 7.15
CA ALA A 122 16.78 -6.45 8.01
C ALA A 122 18.19 -6.40 7.43
N LEU A 123 18.34 -6.62 6.13
CA LEU A 123 19.64 -6.55 5.44
C LEU A 123 20.26 -5.15 5.53
N PHE A 124 19.46 -4.12 5.23
CA PHE A 124 19.95 -2.76 5.20
C PHE A 124 20.21 -2.20 6.60
N GLU A 125 19.38 -2.55 7.58
CA GLU A 125 19.60 -2.18 8.97
C GLU A 125 20.82 -2.88 9.58
N ASP A 126 21.11 -4.14 9.22
CA ASP A 126 22.35 -4.81 9.63
C ASP A 126 23.60 -4.12 9.05
N ALA A 127 23.53 -3.71 7.78
CA ALA A 127 24.64 -3.08 7.08
C ALA A 127 24.78 -1.57 7.36
N LYS A 128 23.76 -0.95 7.97
CA LYS A 128 23.67 0.50 8.22
C LYS A 128 23.84 1.33 6.95
N VAL A 129 23.11 0.94 5.91
CA VAL A 129 23.06 1.64 4.62
C VAL A 129 21.72 2.34 4.42
N HIS A 130 21.69 3.28 3.48
CA HIS A 130 20.43 3.80 2.95
C HIS A 130 19.96 2.91 1.81
N ALA A 131 18.64 2.85 1.59
CA ALA A 131 18.07 2.06 0.52
C ALA A 131 16.74 2.66 0.05
N ASP A 132 16.58 2.76 -1.27
CA ASP A 132 15.42 3.32 -1.95
C ASP A 132 14.70 2.23 -2.73
N MET A 133 13.40 2.11 -2.50
CA MET A 133 12.57 1.06 -3.11
C MET A 133 12.48 1.26 -4.62
N ALA A 134 12.74 0.20 -5.40
CA ALA A 134 12.71 0.29 -6.86
C ALA A 134 11.31 0.65 -7.39
N PHE A 135 11.28 1.39 -8.51
CA PHE A 135 10.06 1.87 -9.15
C PHE A 135 9.71 1.02 -10.39
N TRP A 136 9.04 -0.11 -10.16
CA TRP A 136 8.66 -1.05 -11.23
C TRP A 136 7.22 -0.89 -11.74
N THR A 137 6.35 -0.26 -10.95
CA THR A 137 4.89 -0.23 -11.19
C THR A 137 4.40 1.19 -11.48
N ALA A 138 3.08 1.41 -11.49
CA ALA A 138 2.53 2.73 -11.78
C ALA A 138 2.96 3.82 -10.78
N ALA A 139 3.23 5.03 -11.30
CA ALA A 139 3.64 6.17 -10.50
C ALA A 139 2.62 6.52 -9.42
N GLY A 140 3.09 6.89 -8.23
CA GLY A 140 2.25 7.26 -7.09
C GLY A 140 1.61 6.09 -6.35
N GLY A 141 1.91 4.83 -6.74
CA GLY A 141 1.47 3.62 -6.04
C GLY A 141 2.46 3.09 -4.99
N TYR A 142 3.67 3.67 -4.90
CA TYR A 142 4.75 3.20 -4.02
C TYR A 142 4.95 1.68 -4.11
N SER A 143 5.09 1.17 -5.34
CA SER A 143 5.32 -0.25 -5.64
C SER A 143 4.32 -1.23 -5.01
N GLY A 144 3.05 -0.81 -4.91
CA GLY A 144 1.95 -1.62 -4.37
C GLY A 144 1.60 -1.30 -2.92
N ALA A 145 2.20 -0.26 -2.31
CA ALA A 145 1.83 0.19 -0.97
C ALA A 145 0.58 1.12 -0.96
N ALA A 146 0.40 1.95 -1.98
CA ALA A 146 -0.70 2.93 -2.07
C ALA A 146 -1.64 2.62 -3.25
N PRO A 147 -2.51 1.59 -3.11
CA PRO A 147 -3.39 1.11 -4.17
C PRO A 147 -4.28 2.19 -4.77
N GLN A 148 -4.76 3.16 -3.98
CA GLN A 148 -5.51 4.34 -4.42
C GLN A 148 -5.10 5.57 -3.60
N THR A 149 -5.60 6.76 -3.96
CA THR A 149 -5.38 7.97 -3.14
C THR A 149 -5.90 7.73 -1.72
N ASN A 150 -5.03 7.90 -0.72
CA ASN A 150 -5.32 7.69 0.71
C ASN A 150 -5.79 6.27 1.11
N VAL A 151 -5.73 5.28 0.22
CA VAL A 151 -6.06 3.89 0.56
C VAL A 151 -4.75 3.12 0.76
N PRO A 152 -4.53 2.51 1.94
CA PRO A 152 -3.32 1.74 2.22
C PRO A 152 -3.47 0.27 1.80
N SER A 153 -2.38 -0.38 1.41
CA SER A 153 -2.28 -1.85 1.37
C SER A 153 -1.51 -2.39 2.58
N GLY A 154 -1.34 -3.71 2.65
CA GLY A 154 -0.47 -4.36 3.64
C GLY A 154 0.95 -3.80 3.67
N ALA A 155 1.56 -3.56 2.51
CA ALA A 155 2.89 -2.98 2.42
C ALA A 155 2.95 -1.56 3.02
N TRP A 156 1.90 -0.75 2.86
CA TRP A 156 1.85 0.56 3.50
C TRP A 156 1.81 0.46 5.02
N TRP A 157 1.06 -0.48 5.59
CA TRP A 157 1.04 -0.69 7.04
C TRP A 157 2.39 -1.16 7.57
N LEU A 158 3.10 -2.02 6.83
CA LEU A 158 4.48 -2.36 7.16
C LEU A 158 5.39 -1.13 7.15
N LEU A 159 5.37 -0.35 6.07
CA LEU A 159 6.21 0.86 5.95
C LEU A 159 5.84 1.90 7.00
N LYS A 160 4.56 2.02 7.36
CA LYS A 160 4.08 2.87 8.46
C LYS A 160 4.62 2.41 9.80
N ALA A 161 4.60 1.10 10.09
CA ALA A 161 5.15 0.54 11.32
C ALA A 161 6.68 0.73 11.36
N TYR A 162 7.36 0.44 10.25
CA TYR A 162 8.81 0.58 10.13
C TYR A 162 9.25 2.04 10.35
N SER A 163 8.60 2.99 9.69
CA SER A 163 8.88 4.43 9.91
C SER A 163 8.40 4.96 11.26
N GLY A 164 7.64 4.17 12.03
CA GLY A 164 7.28 4.45 13.42
C GLY A 164 8.25 3.85 14.44
N MET A 165 9.26 3.10 14.02
CA MET A 165 10.32 2.57 14.88
C MET A 165 11.29 3.70 15.25
N THR A 166 11.25 4.16 16.50
CA THR A 166 12.06 5.26 17.03
C THR A 166 13.18 4.75 17.94
N GLY A 167 14.09 5.64 18.33
CA GLY A 167 15.24 5.29 19.16
C GLY A 167 16.37 4.65 18.36
N ALA A 168 16.98 3.62 18.93
CA ALA A 168 18.12 2.92 18.32
C ALA A 168 17.75 1.50 17.90
N THR A 169 18.22 1.07 16.73
CA THR A 169 18.12 -0.34 16.32
C THR A 169 18.92 -1.21 17.28
N VAL A 170 18.38 -2.38 17.64
CA VAL A 170 19.05 -3.37 18.49
C VAL A 170 19.42 -4.61 17.70
N ARG A 171 20.29 -5.46 18.27
CA ARG A 171 20.70 -6.71 17.63
C ARG A 171 19.50 -7.66 17.52
N VAL A 172 19.26 -8.15 16.30
CA VAL A 172 18.37 -9.27 16.02
C VAL A 172 19.22 -10.43 15.48
N THR A 173 18.87 -11.67 15.82
CA THR A 173 19.55 -12.86 15.30
C THR A 173 18.51 -13.77 14.67
N PRO A 174 18.33 -13.71 13.34
CA PRO A 174 17.42 -14.59 12.63
C PRO A 174 17.99 -16.02 12.58
N PRO A 175 17.14 -17.05 12.40
CA PRO A 175 17.61 -18.43 12.28
C PRO A 175 18.51 -18.65 11.06
N ARG A 176 18.29 -17.92 9.96
CA ARG A 176 19.03 -18.05 8.69
C ARG A 176 19.17 -16.69 7.99
N PRO A 177 20.12 -15.81 8.38
CA PRO A 177 20.20 -14.43 7.88
C PRO A 177 20.37 -14.31 6.36
N ASP A 178 21.17 -15.18 5.74
CA ASP A 178 21.54 -15.11 4.32
C ASP A 178 20.79 -16.15 3.50
N THR A 179 19.51 -16.36 3.81
CA THR A 179 18.66 -17.33 3.09
C THR A 179 17.33 -16.65 2.74
N PRO A 180 17.01 -16.51 1.44
CA PRO A 180 15.75 -15.94 0.99
C PRO A 180 14.56 -16.73 1.54
N ASP A 181 13.44 -16.04 1.78
CA ASP A 181 12.19 -16.64 2.25
C ASP A 181 12.33 -17.37 3.59
N THR A 182 13.07 -16.76 4.49
CA THR A 182 13.21 -17.25 5.87
C THR A 182 12.87 -16.15 6.85
N LEU A 183 12.62 -16.54 8.10
CA LEU A 183 12.28 -15.58 9.15
C LEU A 183 13.42 -14.59 9.32
N GLN A 184 13.14 -13.32 9.03
CA GLN A 184 14.00 -12.19 9.33
C GLN A 184 13.27 -11.25 10.29
N GLY A 185 14.01 -10.30 10.85
CA GLY A 185 13.40 -9.23 11.61
C GLY A 185 14.35 -8.10 11.94
N ILE A 186 13.75 -6.99 12.33
CA ILE A 186 14.41 -5.79 12.84
C ILE A 186 13.77 -5.39 14.15
N ALA A 187 14.53 -4.75 15.02
CA ALA A 187 14.03 -4.28 16.30
C ALA A 187 14.62 -2.92 16.66
N SER A 188 13.85 -2.10 17.36
CA SER A 188 14.25 -0.79 17.87
C SER A 188 13.88 -0.64 19.33
N LEU A 189 14.69 0.13 20.06
CA LEU A 189 14.48 0.51 21.44
C LEU A 189 14.52 2.03 21.55
N ASP A 190 13.41 2.61 21.99
CA ASP A 190 13.31 4.01 22.38
C ASP A 190 13.39 4.10 23.90
N ALA A 191 14.58 4.42 24.39
CA ALA A 191 14.86 4.52 25.82
C ALA A 191 14.16 5.74 26.47
N GLU A 192 13.91 6.81 25.73
CA GLU A 192 13.25 8.01 26.25
C GLU A 192 11.76 7.74 26.49
N ARG A 193 11.12 7.02 25.56
CA ARG A 193 9.70 6.64 25.65
C ARG A 193 9.47 5.35 26.43
N CYS A 194 10.53 4.61 26.75
CA CYS A 194 10.45 3.25 27.29
C CYS A 194 9.56 2.36 26.41
N THR A 195 9.80 2.36 25.11
CA THR A 195 9.08 1.49 24.16
C THR A 195 10.07 0.73 23.29
N ALA A 196 9.70 -0.48 22.88
CA ALA A 196 10.45 -1.26 21.91
C ALA A 196 9.50 -1.83 20.86
N GLN A 197 10.01 -2.03 19.65
CA GLN A 197 9.23 -2.55 18.53
C GLN A 197 10.06 -3.58 17.77
N VAL A 198 9.40 -4.64 17.32
CA VAL A 198 9.97 -5.66 16.44
C VAL A 198 9.09 -5.77 15.20
N LEU A 199 9.71 -5.81 14.02
CA LEU A 199 9.07 -6.28 12.80
C LEU A 199 9.71 -7.61 12.41
N ALA A 200 8.90 -8.64 12.22
CA ALA A 200 9.33 -9.98 11.84
C ALA A 200 8.48 -10.51 10.68
N GLY A 201 9.06 -11.35 9.80
CA GLY A 201 8.34 -11.88 8.64
C GLY A 201 9.21 -12.74 7.74
N GLY A 202 8.60 -13.29 6.69
CA GLY A 202 9.30 -14.06 5.65
C GLY A 202 9.28 -15.57 5.81
N CYS A 203 8.63 -16.12 6.85
CA CYS A 203 8.47 -17.57 7.05
C CYS A 203 7.01 -18.00 7.15
N ALA A 204 6.78 -19.30 6.90
CA ALA A 204 5.51 -19.95 7.20
C ALA A 204 5.65 -20.86 8.43
N GLY A 205 4.55 -21.03 9.18
CA GLY A 205 4.50 -21.86 10.37
C GLY A 205 4.91 -21.14 11.66
N ASP A 206 4.94 -21.86 12.77
CA ASP A 206 5.16 -21.26 14.09
C ASP A 206 6.57 -20.69 14.24
N PHE A 207 6.69 -19.54 14.90
CA PHE A 207 7.98 -19.01 15.36
C PHE A 207 7.86 -18.33 16.72
N THR A 208 9.02 -18.13 17.36
CA THR A 208 9.13 -17.48 18.67
C THR A 208 10.13 -16.34 18.60
N VAL A 209 9.78 -15.20 19.20
CA VAL A 209 10.68 -14.07 19.43
C VAL A 209 11.13 -14.07 20.88
N ALA A 210 12.42 -14.32 21.11
CA ALA A 210 13.03 -14.27 22.44
C ALA A 210 13.53 -12.84 22.73
N VAL A 211 12.86 -12.15 23.66
CA VAL A 211 13.25 -10.80 24.11
C VAL A 211 14.15 -10.92 25.32
N ARG A 212 15.29 -10.23 25.33
CA ARG A 212 16.30 -10.29 26.41
C ARG A 212 16.92 -8.92 26.65
N GLY A 213 17.24 -8.62 27.91
CA GLY A 213 18.09 -7.49 28.28
C GLY A 213 17.42 -6.11 28.26
N LEU A 214 16.12 -6.01 28.54
CA LEU A 214 15.51 -4.73 28.87
C LEU A 214 15.93 -4.31 30.29
N ASP A 215 16.20 -3.02 30.48
CA ASP A 215 16.62 -2.49 31.78
C ASP A 215 15.43 -2.48 32.77
N ALA A 216 15.54 -3.28 33.83
CA ALA A 216 14.48 -3.43 34.82
C ALA A 216 14.20 -2.14 35.61
N ASP A 217 15.21 -1.27 35.79
CA ASP A 217 15.03 -0.01 36.52
C ASP A 217 14.17 0.97 35.71
N ALA A 218 14.30 0.97 34.38
CA ALA A 218 13.51 1.81 33.48
C ALA A 218 12.14 1.21 33.13
N TRP A 219 12.08 -0.11 32.90
CA TRP A 219 10.87 -0.79 32.42
C TRP A 219 9.95 -1.31 33.53
N GLY A 220 10.42 -1.33 34.78
CA GLY A 220 9.69 -1.92 35.90
C GLY A 220 9.65 -3.46 35.83
N PRO A 221 8.88 -4.10 36.72
CA PRO A 221 8.95 -5.55 36.91
C PRO A 221 8.30 -6.38 35.78
N VAL A 222 7.45 -5.77 34.96
CA VAL A 222 6.66 -6.45 33.93
C VAL A 222 6.67 -5.64 32.64
N VAL A 223 6.83 -6.34 31.52
CA VAL A 223 6.73 -5.82 30.16
C VAL A 223 5.58 -6.52 29.46
N THR A 224 4.74 -5.77 28.78
CA THR A 224 3.69 -6.28 27.90
C THR A 224 4.15 -6.22 26.45
N ALA A 225 4.05 -7.34 25.74
CA ALA A 225 4.20 -7.41 24.29
C ALA A 225 2.85 -7.67 23.61
N THR A 226 2.51 -6.90 22.58
CA THR A 226 1.32 -7.13 21.74
C THR A 226 1.76 -7.51 20.32
N VAL A 227 1.30 -8.66 19.83
CA VAL A 227 1.60 -9.16 18.48
C VAL A 227 0.50 -8.70 17.54
N HIS A 228 0.86 -7.98 16.48
CA HIS A 228 -0.05 -7.59 15.41
C HIS A 228 0.34 -8.27 14.09
N ARG A 229 -0.65 -8.68 13.31
CA ARG A 229 -0.46 -9.22 11.95
C ARG A 229 -0.74 -8.14 10.91
N ILE A 230 0.12 -8.07 9.90
CA ILE A 230 0.00 -7.23 8.72
C ILE A 230 -0.09 -8.15 7.52
N ASP A 231 -1.28 -8.23 6.93
CA ASP A 231 -1.55 -9.12 5.80
C ASP A 231 -1.12 -8.54 4.46
N TRP A 232 -0.80 -9.43 3.53
CA TRP A 232 -0.68 -9.07 2.13
C TRP A 232 -2.07 -8.99 1.49
N THR A 233 -2.33 -7.90 0.77
CA THR A 233 -3.61 -7.62 0.09
C THR A 233 -3.41 -7.42 -1.41
N GLY A 234 -2.42 -8.09 -2.00
CA GLY A 234 -2.00 -7.82 -3.36
C GLY A 234 -1.26 -6.47 -3.49
N TYR A 235 -1.20 -5.97 -4.71
CA TYR A 235 -0.61 -4.66 -5.03
C TYR A 235 -1.65 -3.54 -5.04
N GLU A 236 -2.91 -3.90 -5.30
CA GLU A 236 -4.02 -2.96 -5.47
C GLU A 236 -5.18 -3.13 -4.47
N GLY A 237 -5.10 -4.12 -3.57
CA GLY A 237 -6.13 -4.32 -2.55
C GLY A 237 -5.90 -3.45 -1.31
N ALA A 238 -7.00 -2.88 -0.80
CA ALA A 238 -7.00 -2.12 0.45
C ALA A 238 -6.74 -3.03 1.66
N ALA A 239 -6.10 -2.50 2.68
CA ALA A 239 -5.86 -3.20 3.95
C ALA A 239 -6.30 -2.36 5.15
N GLY A 240 -7.03 -3.01 6.07
CA GLY A 240 -7.26 -2.46 7.39
C GLY A 240 -5.98 -2.38 8.24
N PRO A 241 -6.05 -1.75 9.43
CA PRO A 241 -4.90 -1.63 10.32
C PRO A 241 -4.40 -3.02 10.79
N PRO A 242 -3.14 -3.10 11.29
CA PRO A 242 -2.58 -4.34 11.82
C PRO A 242 -3.50 -4.96 12.88
N VAL A 243 -3.81 -6.24 12.74
CA VAL A 243 -4.75 -6.96 13.62
C VAL A 243 -4.00 -7.51 14.81
N ALA A 244 -4.38 -7.09 16.02
CA ALA A 244 -3.82 -7.65 17.25
C ALA A 244 -4.25 -9.13 17.39
N LEU A 245 -3.27 -10.03 17.48
CA LEU A 245 -3.47 -11.47 17.59
C LEU A 245 -3.42 -11.94 19.05
N SER A 246 -2.42 -11.46 19.78
CA SER A 246 -2.13 -11.92 21.13
C SER A 246 -1.41 -10.86 21.94
N ARG A 247 -1.42 -11.06 23.26
CA ARG A 247 -0.68 -10.25 24.22
C ARG A 247 -0.04 -11.15 25.26
N VAL A 248 1.23 -10.93 25.54
CA VAL A 248 2.03 -11.72 26.47
C VAL A 248 2.77 -10.77 27.41
N THR A 249 2.82 -11.13 28.69
CA THR A 249 3.56 -10.39 29.71
C THR A 249 4.78 -11.19 30.15
N GLY A 250 5.89 -10.52 30.42
CA GLY A 250 7.08 -11.17 30.97
C GLY A 250 8.02 -10.19 31.67
N PRO A 251 9.04 -10.70 32.38
CA PRO A 251 10.00 -9.84 33.06
C PRO A 251 10.95 -9.16 32.04
N PRO A 252 11.45 -7.94 32.33
CA PRO A 252 12.37 -7.21 31.44
C PRO A 252 13.69 -7.96 31.19
N GLY A 253 14.12 -8.81 32.13
CA GLY A 253 15.30 -9.66 31.97
C GLY A 253 15.18 -10.67 30.82
N GLY A 254 13.95 -11.10 30.50
CA GLY A 254 13.68 -11.87 29.30
C GLY A 254 12.42 -12.72 29.33
N PHE A 255 11.74 -12.80 28.19
CA PHE A 255 10.58 -13.65 27.96
C PHE A 255 10.42 -13.97 26.47
N ASP A 256 9.59 -14.96 26.16
CA ASP A 256 9.37 -15.47 24.82
C ASP A 256 7.96 -15.08 24.33
N ILE A 257 7.88 -14.75 23.05
CA ILE A 257 6.64 -14.32 22.39
C ILE A 257 6.39 -15.26 21.23
N ASP A 258 5.35 -16.09 21.34
CA ASP A 258 5.00 -17.07 20.32
C ASP A 258 4.07 -16.47 19.27
N VAL A 259 4.36 -16.79 18.00
CA VAL A 259 3.56 -16.44 16.83
C VAL A 259 3.21 -17.72 16.09
N PRO A 260 2.03 -18.32 16.36
CA PRO A 260 1.61 -19.55 15.70
C PRO A 260 1.11 -19.27 14.27
N GLN A 261 1.22 -20.28 13.41
CA GLN A 261 0.67 -20.32 12.06
C GLN A 261 1.05 -19.08 11.24
N ALA A 262 2.34 -18.72 11.25
CA ALA A 262 2.78 -17.57 10.49
C ALA A 262 2.57 -17.77 8.99
N ASP A 263 2.22 -16.70 8.30
CA ASP A 263 2.07 -16.66 6.86
C ASP A 263 3.31 -16.00 6.26
N ARG A 264 3.91 -16.65 5.26
CA ARG A 264 5.13 -16.18 4.59
C ARG A 264 4.95 -14.78 4.00
N MET A 265 3.76 -14.45 3.53
CA MET A 265 3.47 -13.18 2.89
C MET A 265 3.14 -12.07 3.90
N ALA A 266 2.75 -12.44 5.12
CA ALA A 266 2.44 -11.49 6.19
C ALA A 266 3.69 -11.03 6.95
N ALA A 267 3.56 -9.90 7.63
CA ALA A 267 4.52 -9.45 8.63
C ALA A 267 3.86 -9.37 10.01
N TYR A 268 4.71 -9.40 11.03
CA TYR A 268 4.32 -9.40 12.43
C TYR A 268 4.97 -8.21 13.13
N TRP A 269 4.14 -7.25 13.54
CA TRP A 269 4.56 -6.06 14.28
C TRP A 269 4.29 -6.27 15.76
N ILE A 270 5.37 -6.40 16.53
CA ILE A 270 5.33 -6.65 17.97
C ILE A 270 5.72 -5.37 18.68
N THR A 271 4.80 -4.86 19.51
CA THR A 271 5.03 -3.67 20.32
C THR A 271 5.28 -4.07 21.77
N LEU A 272 6.23 -3.42 22.44
CA LEU A 272 6.59 -3.66 23.82
C LEU A 272 6.51 -2.37 24.63
N ALA A 273 5.81 -2.42 25.76
CA ALA A 273 5.68 -1.32 26.71
C ALA A 273 5.73 -1.83 28.16
N PRO A 274 6.17 -0.99 29.12
CA PRO A 274 6.13 -1.26 30.55
C PRO A 274 4.73 -1.54 31.09
N GLY A 275 4.67 -2.36 32.14
CA GLY A 275 3.45 -2.63 32.88
C GLY A 275 2.63 -3.80 32.33
N GLU A 276 1.53 -4.07 33.01
CA GLU A 276 0.51 -5.05 32.60
C GLU A 276 -0.60 -4.33 31.83
N ASP A 277 -1.04 -4.92 30.72
CA ASP A 277 -2.27 -4.53 30.03
C ASP A 277 -3.18 -5.76 29.90
N GLY A 278 -4.49 -5.54 29.84
CA GLY A 278 -5.50 -6.60 29.74
C GLY A 278 -5.38 -7.40 28.43
N PRO A 279 -6.05 -8.55 28.28
CA PRO A 279 -5.99 -9.32 27.02
C PRO A 279 -6.49 -8.51 25.82
N VAL A 280 -5.94 -8.78 24.65
CA VAL A 280 -6.50 -8.26 23.38
C VAL A 280 -7.82 -8.97 23.08
N PRO A 281 -8.80 -8.30 22.44
CA PRO A 281 -10.00 -8.96 21.92
C PRO A 281 -9.63 -10.14 21.02
N ARG A 282 -10.46 -11.20 21.02
CA ARG A 282 -10.25 -12.33 20.11
C ARG A 282 -10.24 -11.83 18.67
N ALA A 283 -9.19 -12.16 17.93
CA ALA A 283 -9.15 -11.94 16.50
C ALA A 283 -10.27 -12.73 15.78
N PRO A 284 -10.87 -12.18 14.71
CA PRO A 284 -11.83 -12.93 13.91
C PRO A 284 -11.21 -14.22 13.39
N TRP A 285 -12.00 -15.29 13.31
CA TRP A 285 -11.53 -16.49 12.64
C TRP A 285 -11.22 -16.20 11.17
N ARG A 286 -10.21 -16.87 10.62
CA ARG A 286 -9.84 -16.77 9.21
C ARG A 286 -9.47 -18.12 8.63
N GLY A 287 -9.80 -18.32 7.36
CA GLY A 287 -9.29 -19.40 6.52
C GLY A 287 -8.85 -18.89 5.15
N THR A 288 -7.97 -19.64 4.49
CA THR A 288 -7.41 -19.36 3.16
C THR A 288 -7.44 -20.61 2.31
N TRP A 289 -7.87 -20.49 1.06
CA TRP A 289 -7.88 -21.56 0.06
C TRP A 289 -7.28 -21.06 -1.24
N GLU A 290 -6.23 -21.76 -1.71
CA GLU A 290 -5.53 -21.43 -2.95
C GLU A 290 -6.34 -21.85 -4.18
N ALA A 291 -6.40 -21.00 -5.21
CA ALA A 291 -7.20 -21.27 -6.40
C ALA A 291 -6.67 -22.48 -7.19
N GLU A 292 -5.35 -22.67 -7.24
CA GLU A 292 -4.72 -23.79 -7.93
C GLU A 292 -4.94 -25.14 -7.24
N GLN A 293 -5.43 -25.14 -6.00
CA GLN A 293 -5.80 -26.33 -5.24
C GLN A 293 -7.30 -26.64 -5.28
N ALA A 294 -8.11 -25.71 -5.81
CA ALA A 294 -9.54 -25.87 -5.97
C ALA A 294 -9.88 -26.73 -7.21
N ARG A 295 -11.16 -27.06 -7.38
CA ARG A 295 -11.60 -27.74 -8.60
C ARG A 295 -11.70 -26.73 -9.75
N ILE A 296 -10.84 -26.89 -10.76
CA ILE A 296 -10.78 -26.01 -11.94
C ILE A 296 -11.49 -26.67 -13.12
N THR A 297 -12.34 -25.92 -13.81
CA THR A 297 -12.93 -26.26 -15.12
C THR A 297 -12.51 -25.18 -16.11
N SER A 298 -11.98 -25.58 -17.28
CA SER A 298 -11.55 -24.67 -18.37
C SER A 298 -10.72 -23.47 -17.89
N GLY A 299 -9.67 -23.74 -17.10
CA GLY A 299 -8.68 -22.74 -16.65
C GLY A 299 -7.28 -23.34 -16.58
N GLU A 300 -6.27 -22.48 -16.48
CA GLU A 300 -4.85 -22.85 -16.50
C GLU A 300 -4.16 -22.41 -15.21
N VAL A 301 -3.47 -23.35 -14.55
CA VAL A 301 -2.60 -23.02 -13.41
C VAL A 301 -1.28 -22.46 -13.96
N ALA A 302 -0.94 -21.23 -13.59
CA ALA A 302 0.30 -20.60 -13.98
C ALA A 302 1.17 -20.30 -12.76
N ARG A 303 2.48 -20.54 -12.87
CA ARG A 303 3.45 -20.12 -11.85
C ARG A 303 3.77 -18.64 -12.04
N GLN A 304 3.82 -17.93 -10.94
CA GLN A 304 4.02 -16.49 -10.88
C GLN A 304 5.35 -16.18 -10.15
N GLY A 305 5.55 -14.92 -9.73
CA GLY A 305 6.81 -14.46 -9.16
C GLY A 305 7.34 -15.38 -8.06
N HIS A 306 8.57 -15.87 -8.26
CA HIS A 306 9.23 -16.83 -7.37
C HIS A 306 10.73 -16.49 -7.26
N PRO A 307 11.50 -17.06 -6.32
CA PRO A 307 12.91 -16.67 -6.09
C PRO A 307 13.85 -16.81 -7.31
N GLY A 308 13.47 -17.59 -8.32
CA GLY A 308 14.19 -17.74 -9.58
C GLY A 308 13.77 -16.78 -10.69
N GLU A 309 12.65 -16.07 -10.50
CA GLU A 309 12.03 -15.15 -11.45
C GLU A 309 11.46 -13.93 -10.70
N GLY A 310 12.35 -12.98 -10.36
CA GLY A 310 11.98 -11.76 -9.62
C GLY A 310 11.18 -10.75 -10.45
N ASP A 311 11.22 -10.86 -11.78
CA ASP A 311 10.47 -9.99 -12.68
C ASP A 311 8.95 -10.28 -12.64
N GLY A 312 8.57 -11.49 -12.24
CA GLY A 312 7.17 -11.88 -12.03
C GLY A 312 6.59 -11.25 -10.76
N PHE A 313 5.27 -11.04 -10.75
CA PHE A 313 4.56 -10.51 -9.59
C PHE A 313 4.15 -11.63 -8.63
N ALA A 314 4.09 -11.32 -7.34
CA ALA A 314 3.73 -12.26 -6.28
C ALA A 314 2.32 -12.82 -6.46
N ALA A 315 2.21 -14.07 -6.03
CA ALA A 315 1.00 -14.87 -5.92
C ALA A 315 1.08 -15.66 -4.61
N SER A 316 -0.04 -15.87 -3.93
CA SER A 316 -0.07 -16.84 -2.83
C SER A 316 0.30 -18.22 -3.37
N GLY A 317 1.09 -18.99 -2.62
CA GLY A 317 1.59 -20.28 -3.11
C GLY A 317 2.54 -20.23 -4.32
N GLU A 318 2.82 -19.06 -4.91
CA GLU A 318 3.50 -18.85 -6.21
C GLU A 318 2.67 -19.20 -7.45
N TYR A 319 1.35 -19.39 -7.34
CA TYR A 319 0.49 -19.79 -8.47
C TYR A 319 -0.82 -19.00 -8.54
N ASP A 320 -1.40 -18.92 -9.72
CA ASP A 320 -2.81 -18.54 -9.92
C ASP A 320 -3.48 -19.45 -10.94
N VAL A 321 -4.80 -19.28 -11.06
CA VAL A 321 -5.62 -19.85 -12.13
C VAL A 321 -6.03 -18.73 -13.08
N SER A 322 -5.59 -18.82 -14.33
CA SER A 322 -5.93 -17.87 -15.41
C SER A 322 -6.64 -18.59 -16.57
N GLY A 323 -6.92 -17.91 -17.68
CA GLY A 323 -7.57 -18.54 -18.84
C GLY A 323 -9.05 -18.85 -18.62
N LEU A 324 -9.69 -18.22 -17.62
CA LEU A 324 -11.08 -18.44 -17.23
C LEU A 324 -12.07 -17.71 -18.16
N ASN A 325 -11.95 -17.92 -19.47
CA ASN A 325 -12.67 -17.17 -20.50
C ASN A 325 -13.66 -18.00 -21.34
N MET A 326 -13.65 -19.32 -21.19
CA MET A 326 -14.66 -20.21 -21.78
C MET A 326 -15.97 -20.13 -21.00
N ASN A 327 -17.12 -20.33 -21.65
CA ASN A 327 -18.43 -20.26 -21.01
C ASN A 327 -18.58 -21.20 -19.79
N ASP A 328 -17.86 -22.32 -19.79
CA ASP A 328 -17.83 -23.32 -18.71
C ASP A 328 -16.65 -23.14 -17.74
N SER A 329 -15.88 -22.05 -17.85
CA SER A 329 -14.77 -21.79 -16.93
C SER A 329 -15.28 -21.58 -15.51
N ALA A 330 -14.68 -22.29 -14.56
CA ALA A 330 -15.04 -22.20 -13.15
C ALA A 330 -13.90 -22.60 -12.24
N VAL A 331 -13.85 -21.99 -11.06
CA VAL A 331 -13.03 -22.43 -9.92
C VAL A 331 -13.97 -22.64 -8.73
N THR A 332 -14.09 -23.90 -8.30
CA THR A 332 -14.99 -24.31 -7.21
C THR A 332 -14.18 -24.69 -5.97
N PHE A 333 -14.34 -23.91 -4.91
CA PHE A 333 -13.71 -24.09 -3.61
C PHE A 333 -14.63 -24.90 -2.68
N SER A 334 -14.06 -25.92 -2.03
CA SER A 334 -14.68 -26.59 -0.88
C SER A 334 -14.08 -26.00 0.38
N VAL A 335 -14.90 -25.30 1.16
CA VAL A 335 -14.44 -24.53 2.33
C VAL A 335 -15.13 -25.04 3.59
N GLU A 336 -14.41 -25.01 4.71
CA GLU A 336 -14.96 -25.35 6.03
C GLU A 336 -14.88 -24.15 6.96
N VAL A 337 -16.00 -23.81 7.61
CA VAL A 337 -16.06 -22.73 8.60
C VAL A 337 -16.53 -23.24 9.96
N PRO A 338 -16.06 -22.67 11.08
CA PRO A 338 -16.31 -23.22 12.42
C PRO A 338 -17.73 -22.96 12.93
N ALA A 339 -18.45 -21.99 12.37
CA ALA A 339 -19.77 -21.60 12.81
C ALA A 339 -20.62 -21.10 11.63
N GLU A 340 -21.93 -21.17 11.77
CA GLU A 340 -22.85 -20.51 10.84
C GLU A 340 -22.83 -19.00 11.09
N GLY A 341 -22.82 -18.20 10.02
CA GLY A 341 -22.83 -16.75 10.13
C GLY A 341 -22.43 -16.03 8.85
N GLU A 342 -22.25 -14.71 8.98
CA GLU A 342 -21.74 -13.84 7.93
C GLU A 342 -20.21 -13.84 7.95
N TYR A 343 -19.63 -14.06 6.78
CA TYR A 343 -18.20 -14.00 6.54
C TYR A 343 -17.90 -12.97 5.46
N ASP A 344 -16.75 -12.34 5.57
CA ASP A 344 -16.19 -11.52 4.51
C ASP A 344 -15.36 -12.42 3.58
N LEU A 345 -15.83 -12.61 2.35
CA LEU A 345 -15.10 -13.32 1.30
C LEU A 345 -14.21 -12.32 0.55
N ALA A 346 -12.91 -12.47 0.71
CA ALA A 346 -11.91 -11.75 -0.06
C ALA A 346 -11.46 -12.62 -1.25
N VAL A 347 -11.75 -12.19 -2.47
CA VAL A 347 -11.28 -12.85 -3.70
C VAL A 347 -10.07 -12.10 -4.22
N PHE A 348 -8.91 -12.76 -4.19
CA PHE A 348 -7.67 -12.21 -4.73
C PHE A 348 -7.64 -12.48 -6.23
N TYR A 349 -7.55 -11.41 -7.01
CA TYR A 349 -7.75 -11.47 -8.45
C TYR A 349 -6.82 -10.53 -9.20
N SER A 350 -6.66 -10.75 -10.50
CA SER A 350 -6.11 -9.76 -11.42
C SER A 350 -6.95 -9.72 -12.69
N HIS A 351 -7.08 -8.52 -13.25
CA HIS A 351 -7.83 -8.29 -14.49
C HIS A 351 -7.21 -7.15 -15.27
N MET A 352 -6.82 -7.41 -16.52
CA MET A 352 -6.46 -6.36 -17.47
C MET A 352 -7.26 -6.55 -18.76
N TYR A 353 -7.75 -5.49 -19.36
CA TYR A 353 -8.44 -5.60 -20.66
C TYR A 353 -7.44 -5.94 -21.79
N GLY A 354 -7.90 -6.63 -22.84
CA GLY A 354 -7.13 -6.83 -24.09
C GLY A 354 -6.17 -8.04 -24.15
N ARG A 355 -6.41 -9.12 -23.39
CA ARG A 355 -5.73 -10.42 -23.65
C ARG A 355 -6.42 -11.13 -24.81
N GLY A 356 -5.65 -11.44 -25.87
CA GLY A 356 -6.20 -12.07 -27.07
C GLY A 356 -6.97 -11.08 -27.95
N ALA A 357 -7.16 -11.42 -29.22
CA ALA A 357 -7.57 -10.51 -30.31
C ALA A 357 -9.00 -9.93 -30.22
N GLU A 358 -9.63 -9.90 -29.05
CA GLU A 358 -10.89 -9.19 -28.86
C GLU A 358 -10.60 -7.70 -28.59
N ALA A 359 -11.10 -6.84 -29.48
CA ALA A 359 -11.21 -5.41 -29.22
C ALA A 359 -12.31 -5.19 -28.17
N THR A 360 -12.07 -5.58 -26.92
CA THR A 360 -12.92 -5.17 -25.80
C THR A 360 -12.55 -3.74 -25.43
N GLU A 361 -13.53 -2.84 -25.42
CA GLU A 361 -13.39 -1.53 -24.78
C GLU A 361 -12.86 -1.72 -23.34
N PRO A 362 -11.90 -0.90 -22.87
CA PRO A 362 -11.36 -1.00 -21.51
C PRO A 362 -12.48 -0.92 -20.46
N GLN A 363 -12.68 -1.98 -19.67
CA GLN A 363 -13.80 -2.06 -18.73
C GLN A 363 -13.52 -3.03 -17.56
N PRO A 364 -14.17 -2.85 -16.40
CA PRO A 364 -14.16 -3.83 -15.32
C PRO A 364 -14.72 -5.20 -15.74
N ALA A 365 -14.20 -6.26 -15.13
CA ALA A 365 -14.66 -7.65 -15.36
C ALA A 365 -15.68 -8.11 -14.31
N GLN A 366 -16.29 -9.26 -14.56
CA GLN A 366 -17.19 -9.94 -13.64
C GLN A 366 -16.92 -11.44 -13.59
N GLN A 367 -17.40 -12.08 -12.52
CA GLN A 367 -17.71 -13.51 -12.50
C GLN A 367 -19.09 -13.73 -11.87
N VAL A 368 -19.68 -14.90 -12.10
CA VAL A 368 -20.77 -15.40 -11.28
C VAL A 368 -20.16 -16.01 -10.02
N LEU A 369 -20.56 -15.49 -8.87
CA LEU A 369 -20.26 -16.05 -7.55
C LEU A 369 -21.45 -16.89 -7.09
N ALA A 370 -21.26 -18.19 -6.94
CA ALA A 370 -22.25 -19.10 -6.33
C ALA A 370 -21.79 -19.51 -4.93
N VAL A 371 -22.61 -19.24 -3.92
CA VAL A 371 -22.38 -19.68 -2.53
C VAL A 371 -23.47 -20.66 -2.15
N ASN A 372 -23.11 -21.92 -1.92
CA ASN A 372 -24.06 -23.02 -1.68
C ASN A 372 -25.20 -23.06 -2.73
N GLY A 373 -24.87 -22.73 -3.99
CA GLY A 373 -25.80 -22.68 -5.13
C GLY A 373 -26.56 -21.37 -5.33
N ALA A 374 -26.49 -20.40 -4.41
CA ALA A 374 -27.07 -19.08 -4.59
C ALA A 374 -26.12 -18.18 -5.41
N GLU A 375 -26.57 -17.74 -6.58
CA GLU A 375 -25.76 -16.97 -7.53
C GLU A 375 -25.98 -15.46 -7.45
N ARG A 376 -24.89 -14.70 -7.63
CA ARG A 376 -24.89 -13.26 -7.96
C ARG A 376 -23.67 -12.92 -8.80
N PHE A 377 -23.69 -11.78 -9.50
CA PHE A 377 -22.46 -11.26 -10.10
C PHE A 377 -21.56 -10.63 -9.03
N VAL A 378 -20.25 -10.82 -9.18
CA VAL A 378 -19.21 -10.07 -8.48
C VAL A 378 -18.46 -9.24 -9.52
N GLU A 379 -18.16 -7.99 -9.15
CA GLU A 379 -17.50 -6.99 -9.98
C GLU A 379 -16.02 -6.89 -9.64
N TYR A 380 -15.18 -6.78 -10.66
CA TYR A 380 -13.73 -6.71 -10.54
C TYR A 380 -13.20 -5.48 -11.27
N PRO A 381 -12.84 -4.41 -10.54
CA PRO A 381 -12.11 -3.28 -11.10
C PRO A 381 -10.87 -3.71 -11.87
N SER A 382 -10.48 -2.93 -12.87
CA SER A 382 -9.24 -3.20 -13.62
C SER A 382 -8.02 -3.10 -12.71
N THR A 383 -7.03 -3.95 -12.98
CA THR A 383 -5.70 -3.89 -12.39
C THR A 383 -4.66 -3.47 -13.43
N MET A 384 -3.47 -3.07 -12.99
CA MET A 384 -2.39 -2.61 -13.87
C MET A 384 -2.05 -3.61 -14.99
N ASN A 385 -2.01 -4.90 -14.65
CA ASN A 385 -1.78 -6.01 -15.57
C ASN A 385 -2.34 -7.33 -15.01
N TRP A 386 -2.24 -8.40 -15.80
CA TRP A 386 -2.73 -9.75 -15.47
C TRP A 386 -2.07 -10.45 -14.27
N GLN A 387 -1.00 -9.92 -13.69
CA GLN A 387 -0.31 -10.48 -12.53
C GLN A 387 -0.31 -9.50 -11.33
N HIS A 388 -0.77 -8.27 -11.54
CA HIS A 388 -0.83 -7.22 -10.53
C HIS A 388 -2.13 -7.36 -9.74
N ARG A 389 -2.10 -8.18 -8.69
CA ARG A 389 -3.30 -8.60 -7.96
C ARG A 389 -3.92 -7.48 -7.13
N SER A 390 -5.24 -7.51 -7.08
CA SER A 390 -6.11 -6.75 -6.16
C SER A 390 -6.98 -7.74 -5.37
N VAL A 391 -7.85 -7.20 -4.51
CA VAL A 391 -8.79 -7.96 -3.70
C VAL A 391 -10.15 -7.30 -3.79
N VAL A 392 -11.20 -8.09 -4.05
CA VAL A 392 -12.60 -7.67 -3.86
C VAL A 392 -13.17 -8.39 -2.64
N HIS A 393 -13.89 -7.63 -1.81
CA HIS A 393 -14.52 -8.13 -0.59
C HIS A 393 -16.03 -8.25 -0.80
N VAL A 394 -16.61 -9.39 -0.44
CA VAL A 394 -18.03 -9.65 -0.60
C VAL A 394 -18.60 -10.36 0.63
N PRO A 395 -19.67 -9.85 1.27
CA PRO A 395 -20.34 -10.57 2.36
C PRO A 395 -20.98 -11.87 1.86
N VAL A 396 -20.74 -12.97 2.56
CA VAL A 396 -21.35 -14.28 2.29
C VAL A 396 -21.88 -14.90 3.58
N ALA A 397 -23.07 -15.49 3.51
CA ALA A 397 -23.62 -16.32 4.57
C ALA A 397 -23.16 -17.77 4.37
N LEU A 398 -22.57 -18.37 5.40
CA LEU A 398 -22.06 -19.74 5.36
C LEU A 398 -22.63 -20.56 6.53
N HIS A 399 -22.80 -21.87 6.31
CA HIS A 399 -23.20 -22.82 7.33
C HIS A 399 -21.98 -23.33 8.10
N ALA A 400 -22.14 -23.75 9.35
CA ALA A 400 -21.06 -24.44 10.07
C ALA A 400 -20.66 -25.73 9.33
N GLY A 401 -19.36 -25.98 9.19
CA GLY A 401 -18.80 -27.11 8.44
C GLY A 401 -18.60 -26.78 6.96
N GLU A 402 -18.82 -27.77 6.10
CA GLU A 402 -18.57 -27.69 4.65
C GLU A 402 -19.53 -26.72 3.94
N ASN A 403 -18.96 -25.90 3.04
CA ASN A 403 -19.68 -25.03 2.11
C ASN A 403 -18.99 -25.11 0.73
N THR A 404 -19.71 -24.68 -0.31
CA THR A 404 -19.15 -24.54 -1.65
C THR A 404 -19.20 -23.08 -2.10
N ILE A 405 -18.08 -22.59 -2.60
CA ILE A 405 -17.96 -21.28 -3.23
C ILE A 405 -17.44 -21.49 -4.64
N GLU A 406 -18.18 -21.06 -5.65
CA GLU A 406 -17.76 -21.14 -7.05
C GLU A 406 -17.67 -19.76 -7.67
N LEU A 407 -16.58 -19.52 -8.40
CA LEU A 407 -16.38 -18.36 -9.25
C LEU A 407 -16.34 -18.83 -10.70
N SER A 408 -17.34 -18.46 -11.51
CA SER A 408 -17.51 -18.99 -12.86
C SER A 408 -17.81 -17.91 -13.91
N LYS A 409 -17.54 -18.25 -15.18
CA LYS A 409 -17.83 -17.39 -16.33
C LYS A 409 -19.32 -17.28 -16.62
N SER A 410 -20.08 -18.37 -16.44
CA SER A 410 -21.53 -18.38 -16.66
C SER A 410 -22.25 -19.19 -15.58
N GLY A 411 -23.46 -18.76 -15.25
CA GLY A 411 -24.38 -19.45 -14.34
C GLY A 411 -25.83 -19.30 -14.78
N ALA A 412 -26.76 -19.66 -13.91
CA ALA A 412 -28.20 -19.49 -14.13
C ALA A 412 -28.60 -18.01 -14.33
N ILE A 413 -27.84 -17.06 -13.77
CA ILE A 413 -28.10 -15.62 -13.90
C ILE A 413 -27.51 -14.97 -15.17
N GLY A 414 -26.78 -15.72 -15.99
CA GLY A 414 -26.19 -15.25 -17.25
C GLY A 414 -24.67 -15.46 -17.34
N THR A 415 -24.05 -14.80 -18.32
CA THR A 415 -22.61 -14.87 -18.58
C THR A 415 -21.94 -13.57 -18.16
N ALA A 416 -20.90 -13.69 -17.34
CA ALA A 416 -20.12 -12.58 -16.83
C ALA A 416 -19.22 -11.98 -17.91
N ARG A 417 -18.97 -10.67 -17.85
CA ARG A 417 -18.10 -9.95 -18.77
C ARG A 417 -16.61 -10.06 -18.39
N GLY A 418 -15.73 -9.94 -19.37
CA GLY A 418 -14.28 -9.97 -19.14
C GLY A 418 -13.76 -11.34 -18.70
N GLU A 419 -12.47 -11.39 -18.35
CA GLU A 419 -11.77 -12.56 -17.82
C GLU A 419 -11.03 -12.13 -16.56
N VAL A 420 -10.97 -13.01 -15.56
CA VAL A 420 -10.30 -12.76 -14.28
C VAL A 420 -9.36 -13.91 -14.00
N ALA A 421 -8.12 -13.61 -13.59
CA ALA A 421 -7.25 -14.62 -13.00
C ALA A 421 -7.42 -14.60 -11.47
N LEU A 422 -7.42 -15.78 -10.85
CA LEU A 422 -7.70 -16.00 -9.44
C LEU A 422 -6.47 -16.55 -8.72
N ASP A 423 -6.07 -15.88 -7.64
CA ASP A 423 -4.95 -16.29 -6.79
C ASP A 423 -5.45 -17.23 -5.68
N LYS A 424 -6.37 -16.70 -4.86
CA LYS A 424 -6.93 -17.39 -3.70
C LYS A 424 -8.23 -16.76 -3.23
N ILE A 425 -8.88 -17.43 -2.30
CA ILE A 425 -9.92 -16.83 -1.46
C ILE A 425 -9.52 -16.85 0.01
N ASP A 426 -9.84 -15.77 0.71
CA ASP A 426 -9.80 -15.72 2.17
C ASP A 426 -11.22 -15.52 2.70
N LEU A 427 -11.56 -16.23 3.79
CA LEU A 427 -12.78 -16.00 4.56
C LEU A 427 -12.41 -15.46 5.92
N THR A 428 -12.99 -14.31 6.30
CA THR A 428 -12.85 -13.74 7.64
C THR A 428 -14.20 -13.64 8.31
N GLU A 429 -14.32 -14.15 9.53
CA GLU A 429 -15.52 -14.00 10.36
C GLU A 429 -15.87 -12.52 10.52
N ARG A 430 -17.11 -12.14 10.21
CA ARG A 430 -17.55 -10.75 10.32
C ARG A 430 -17.89 -10.41 11.77
N LEU A 431 -17.01 -9.64 12.41
CA LEU A 431 -17.24 -9.06 13.74
C LEU A 431 -17.57 -7.56 13.63
N PRO A 432 -18.22 -6.95 14.64
CA PRO A 432 -18.40 -5.50 14.69
C PRO A 432 -17.06 -4.78 14.55
N ALA A 433 -16.98 -3.83 13.60
CA ALA A 433 -15.75 -3.10 13.32
C ALA A 433 -15.37 -2.22 14.51
N ARG A 434 -14.31 -2.62 15.20
CA ARG A 434 -13.64 -1.84 16.24
C ARG A 434 -12.14 -1.86 15.99
N CYS A 435 -11.56 -0.69 15.85
CA CYS A 435 -10.11 -0.51 15.77
C CYS A 435 -9.62 0.17 17.04
N SER A 436 -8.44 -0.22 17.52
CA SER A 436 -7.79 0.38 18.68
C SER A 436 -6.40 0.85 18.27
N TYR A 437 -6.06 2.09 18.61
CA TYR A 437 -4.76 2.67 18.36
C TYR A 437 -4.08 3.01 19.69
N ASP A 438 -2.84 2.56 19.84
CA ASP A 438 -2.03 2.83 21.02
C ASP A 438 -1.23 4.12 20.84
N GLY A 439 -1.43 5.09 21.73
CA GLY A 439 -0.78 6.40 21.72
C GLY A 439 0.72 6.34 22.02
N ALA A 440 1.21 5.25 22.64
CA ALA A 440 2.64 5.03 22.86
C ALA A 440 3.39 4.79 21.54
N PHE A 441 2.71 4.22 20.55
CA PHE A 441 3.26 3.91 19.22
C PHE A 441 2.69 4.80 18.11
N ALA A 442 1.98 5.87 18.49
CA ALA A 442 1.51 6.90 17.57
C ALA A 442 2.64 7.89 17.23
N ARG A 443 2.49 8.58 16.09
CA ARG A 443 3.45 9.59 15.65
C ARG A 443 3.27 10.88 16.44
N TYR A 444 4.33 11.66 16.56
CA TYR A 444 4.29 13.01 17.12
C TYR A 444 4.84 13.96 16.07
N GLU A 445 4.13 15.04 15.79
CA GLU A 445 4.62 16.10 14.91
C GLU A 445 5.58 17.02 15.68
N ALA A 446 6.60 17.53 14.99
CA ALA A 446 7.55 18.46 15.59
C ALA A 446 6.81 19.69 16.17
N GLY A 447 7.00 19.97 17.46
CA GLY A 447 6.36 21.08 18.16
C GLY A 447 4.94 20.78 18.67
N SER A 448 4.47 19.52 18.64
CA SER A 448 3.23 19.09 19.28
C SER A 448 3.47 17.92 20.23
N ASP A 449 2.87 18.01 21.42
CA ASP A 449 2.86 16.92 22.42
C ASP A 449 1.68 15.95 22.23
N GLU A 450 0.82 16.19 21.22
CA GLU A 450 -0.34 15.34 20.93
C GLU A 450 0.00 14.29 19.87
N PRO A 451 -0.34 13.00 20.09
CA PRO A 451 -0.13 11.97 19.10
C PRO A 451 -1.04 12.15 17.88
N VAL A 452 -0.52 11.74 16.72
CA VAL A 452 -1.22 11.63 15.44
C VAL A 452 -1.48 10.15 15.14
N PHE A 453 -2.76 9.85 14.98
CA PHE A 453 -3.28 8.54 14.62
C PHE A 453 -3.63 8.49 13.14
N ASP A 454 -3.12 7.49 12.43
CA ASP A 454 -3.55 7.17 11.06
C ASP A 454 -4.81 6.28 11.15
N VAL A 455 -5.98 6.89 11.34
CA VAL A 455 -7.26 6.18 11.54
C VAL A 455 -7.77 5.65 10.21
N TYR A 456 -8.09 4.36 10.15
CA TYR A 456 -8.58 3.71 8.93
C TYR A 456 -10.10 3.56 8.98
N ALA A 457 -10.76 3.89 7.88
CA ALA A 457 -12.16 3.57 7.64
C ALA A 457 -12.27 2.68 6.39
N ALA A 458 -12.98 1.57 6.48
CA ALA A 458 -13.22 0.70 5.32
C ALA A 458 -14.22 1.31 4.32
N GLU A 459 -15.09 2.21 4.80
CA GLU A 459 -16.18 2.82 4.05
C GLU A 459 -16.34 4.29 4.44
N ASP A 460 -16.90 5.09 3.55
CA ASP A 460 -17.30 6.48 3.80
C ASP A 460 -18.48 6.54 4.79
N ARG A 461 -18.23 6.84 6.07
CA ARG A 461 -19.28 6.83 7.10
C ARG A 461 -18.89 7.55 8.40
N TYR A 462 -19.87 7.69 9.28
CA TYR A 462 -19.65 8.20 10.64
C TYR A 462 -19.02 7.16 11.56
N HIS A 463 -18.14 7.64 12.42
CA HIS A 463 -17.43 6.86 13.42
C HIS A 463 -17.55 7.52 14.80
N ARG A 464 -17.61 6.70 15.83
CA ARG A 464 -17.52 7.12 17.24
C ARG A 464 -16.11 6.88 17.74
N PHE A 465 -15.64 7.81 18.55
CA PHE A 465 -14.32 7.76 19.17
C PHE A 465 -14.46 7.60 20.69
N ALA A 466 -13.53 6.86 21.28
CA ALA A 466 -13.32 6.84 22.71
C ALA A 466 -11.82 7.03 23.01
N GLY A 467 -11.51 7.72 24.11
CA GLY A 467 -10.14 8.03 24.53
C GLY A 467 -9.78 9.52 24.44
N ALA A 468 -10.53 10.33 23.68
CA ALA A 468 -10.41 11.78 23.64
C ALA A 468 -11.76 12.45 23.37
N ALA A 469 -11.94 13.68 23.86
CA ALA A 469 -13.17 14.48 23.64
C ALA A 469 -13.05 15.44 22.44
N ARG A 470 -11.82 15.75 22.01
CA ARG A 470 -11.53 16.66 20.90
C ARG A 470 -10.35 16.15 20.10
N GLY A 471 -10.31 16.50 18.83
CA GLY A 471 -9.17 16.22 17.96
C GLY A 471 -9.10 17.21 16.80
N VAL A 472 -8.07 17.05 15.99
CA VAL A 472 -7.86 17.81 14.77
C VAL A 472 -7.64 16.82 13.63
N LEU A 473 -8.57 16.78 12.67
CA LEU A 473 -8.36 16.07 11.43
C LEU A 473 -7.31 16.82 10.59
N LEU A 474 -6.26 16.11 10.23
CA LEU A 474 -5.20 16.59 9.36
C LEU A 474 -5.60 16.18 7.93
N GLY A 475 -6.29 17.10 7.27
CA GLY A 475 -6.81 16.87 5.92
C GLY A 475 -5.69 16.65 4.91
N PRO A 476 -5.96 15.95 3.80
CA PRO A 476 -4.96 15.63 2.78
C PRO A 476 -4.28 16.86 2.13
N GLN A 477 -4.79 18.06 2.37
CA GLN A 477 -4.25 19.34 1.91
C GLN A 477 -3.54 20.14 3.02
N ASN A 478 -3.02 19.48 4.05
CA ASN A 478 -2.47 20.11 5.27
C ASN A 478 -3.48 21.01 6.00
N GLN A 479 -4.78 20.73 5.82
CA GLN A 479 -5.84 21.38 6.57
C GLN A 479 -5.81 20.87 8.00
N CYS A 480 -6.02 21.75 8.97
CA CYS A 480 -6.16 21.39 10.38
C CYS A 480 -7.59 21.71 10.81
N VAL A 481 -8.45 20.70 10.85
CA VAL A 481 -9.89 20.89 11.09
C VAL A 481 -10.27 20.34 12.46
N PRO A 482 -10.63 21.19 13.44
CA PRO A 482 -11.08 20.73 14.73
C PRO A 482 -12.35 19.88 14.60
N VAL A 483 -12.41 18.79 15.36
CA VAL A 483 -13.57 17.91 15.46
C VAL A 483 -13.92 17.62 16.92
N ASP A 484 -15.22 17.55 17.20
CA ASP A 484 -15.76 17.11 18.48
C ASP A 484 -15.87 15.59 18.47
N LEU A 485 -14.99 14.92 19.22
CA LEU A 485 -14.92 13.45 19.28
C LEU A 485 -15.97 12.85 20.22
N THR A 486 -16.72 13.69 20.97
CA THR A 486 -17.87 13.23 21.77
C THR A 486 -19.11 12.95 20.91
N ARG A 487 -19.08 13.41 19.65
CA ARG A 487 -20.11 13.20 18.63
C ARG A 487 -19.56 12.34 17.50
N PRO A 488 -20.42 11.71 16.70
CA PRO A 488 -19.95 10.99 15.50
C PRO A 488 -19.13 11.93 14.59
N VAL A 489 -18.07 11.41 14.00
CA VAL A 489 -17.25 12.12 13.00
C VAL A 489 -17.30 11.36 11.68
N PHE A 490 -17.57 12.04 10.57
CA PHE A 490 -17.49 11.44 9.24
C PHE A 490 -16.04 11.23 8.83
N LEU A 491 -15.70 10.00 8.45
CA LEU A 491 -14.40 9.63 7.88
C LEU A 491 -14.61 9.12 6.45
N HIS A 492 -13.71 9.47 5.55
CA HIS A 492 -13.70 8.90 4.20
C HIS A 492 -13.03 7.53 4.22
N ALA A 493 -13.35 6.65 3.27
CA ALA A 493 -12.68 5.36 3.12
C ALA A 493 -11.16 5.56 2.93
N GLY A 494 -10.35 4.72 3.59
CA GLY A 494 -8.89 4.86 3.66
C GLY A 494 -8.40 5.53 4.95
N ILE A 495 -7.24 6.18 4.89
CA ILE A 495 -6.56 6.80 6.03
C ILE A 495 -7.06 8.23 6.28
N ASN A 496 -7.46 8.49 7.52
CA ASN A 496 -7.85 9.77 8.07
C ASN A 496 -6.89 10.09 9.23
N ARG A 497 -6.02 11.08 9.06
CA ARG A 497 -5.08 11.47 10.11
C ARG A 497 -5.77 12.31 11.18
N LEU A 498 -5.68 11.87 12.43
CA LEU A 498 -6.30 12.54 13.57
C LEU A 498 -5.24 12.83 14.64
N ARG A 499 -5.00 14.10 14.92
CA ARG A 499 -4.23 14.52 16.09
C ARG A 499 -5.16 14.64 17.29
N ALA A 500 -4.88 13.90 18.36
CA ALA A 500 -5.70 13.93 19.58
C ALA A 500 -4.88 13.48 20.79
N ALA A 501 -5.04 14.16 21.94
CA ALA A 501 -4.44 13.74 23.20
C ALA A 501 -5.12 12.47 23.76
N ALA A 502 -4.71 11.30 23.30
CA ALA A 502 -5.21 10.01 23.76
C ALA A 502 -4.05 9.03 24.01
N ALA A 503 -4.05 8.37 25.19
CA ALA A 503 -3.15 7.24 25.43
C ALA A 503 -3.57 6.01 24.63
N ARG A 504 -4.88 5.87 24.39
CA ARG A 504 -5.48 4.86 23.52
C ARG A 504 -6.70 5.48 22.86
N LEU A 505 -6.84 5.27 21.55
CA LEU A 505 -7.98 5.72 20.76
C LEU A 505 -8.73 4.51 20.21
N ASP A 506 -9.95 4.28 20.69
CA ASP A 506 -10.85 3.27 20.11
C ASP A 506 -11.78 3.95 19.09
N VAL A 507 -11.98 3.30 17.94
CA VAL A 507 -12.79 3.79 16.82
C VAL A 507 -13.77 2.71 16.41
N GLU A 508 -15.06 3.06 16.38
CA GLU A 508 -16.16 2.17 16.04
C GLU A 508 -17.10 2.85 15.04
N HIS A 509 -17.86 2.08 14.27
CA HIS A 509 -18.89 2.64 13.40
C HIS A 509 -19.97 3.38 14.21
N ALA A 510 -20.50 4.46 13.66
CA ALA A 510 -21.61 5.21 14.23
C ALA A 510 -22.66 5.55 13.17
N GLU A 511 -23.87 5.84 13.63
CA GLU A 511 -24.91 6.46 12.82
C GLU A 511 -24.71 7.97 12.75
N GLY A 512 -25.14 8.56 11.65
CA GLY A 512 -25.14 10.01 11.42
C GLY A 512 -26.08 10.38 10.28
N PRO A 513 -26.20 11.68 9.96
CA PRO A 513 -27.06 12.14 8.89
C PRO A 513 -26.58 11.58 7.54
N ALA A 514 -27.53 11.24 6.67
CA ALA A 514 -27.19 10.77 5.33
C ALA A 514 -26.39 11.85 4.57
N PRO A 515 -25.33 11.49 3.84
CA PRO A 515 -24.65 12.41 2.94
C PRO A 515 -25.63 12.99 1.89
N ILE A 516 -25.35 14.21 1.45
CA ILE A 516 -25.98 14.79 0.28
C ILE A 516 -25.30 14.18 -0.96
N ASP A 517 -26.06 13.47 -1.78
CA ASP A 517 -25.60 12.97 -3.07
C ASP A 517 -26.02 13.93 -4.20
N VAL A 518 -25.07 14.28 -5.07
CA VAL A 518 -25.32 15.01 -6.31
C VAL A 518 -24.72 14.23 -7.47
N ASP A 519 -25.54 13.88 -8.45
CA ASP A 519 -25.11 13.09 -9.60
C ASP A 519 -24.56 13.95 -10.73
N ALA A 520 -23.79 13.34 -11.63
CA ALA A 520 -23.31 13.96 -12.86
C ALA A 520 -24.40 14.68 -13.66
N ALA A 521 -25.60 14.08 -13.73
CA ALA A 521 -26.73 14.62 -14.50
C ALA A 521 -27.24 15.95 -13.95
N ASP A 522 -27.20 16.13 -12.63
CA ASP A 522 -27.75 17.29 -11.92
C ASP A 522 -26.78 18.48 -11.86
N ALA A 523 -25.51 18.28 -12.21
CA ALA A 523 -24.53 19.36 -12.27
C ALA A 523 -24.84 20.34 -13.42
N VAL A 524 -24.63 21.63 -13.16
CA VAL A 524 -24.67 22.67 -14.19
C VAL A 524 -23.33 22.65 -14.92
N ARG A 525 -23.34 22.38 -16.22
CA ARG A 525 -22.15 22.32 -17.07
C ARG A 525 -21.99 23.61 -17.87
N SER A 526 -20.76 24.00 -18.16
CA SER A 526 -20.42 25.20 -18.93
C SER A 526 -19.30 24.94 -19.94
N GLY A 527 -19.23 25.78 -20.97
CA GLY A 527 -18.28 25.58 -22.07
C GLY A 527 -18.57 24.29 -22.83
N GLU A 528 -17.53 23.50 -23.08
CA GLU A 528 -17.63 22.20 -23.78
C GLU A 528 -17.96 21.02 -22.84
N SER A 529 -18.05 21.25 -21.53
CA SER A 529 -18.38 20.18 -20.59
C SER A 529 -19.77 19.63 -20.88
N CYS A 530 -19.87 18.30 -20.97
CA CYS A 530 -21.11 17.63 -21.34
C CYS A 530 -21.34 16.37 -20.50
N LEU A 531 -22.58 15.89 -20.55
CA LEU A 531 -22.98 14.64 -19.91
C LEU A 531 -22.75 13.51 -20.93
N ILE A 532 -21.97 12.51 -20.55
CA ILE A 532 -21.65 11.32 -21.35
C ILE A 532 -22.32 10.12 -20.73
N VAL A 533 -22.92 9.24 -21.55
CA VAL A 533 -23.45 7.96 -21.10
C VAL A 533 -22.29 7.02 -20.80
N ASN A 534 -22.30 6.42 -19.61
CA ASN A 534 -21.34 5.43 -19.18
C ASN A 534 -22.07 4.41 -18.29
N ASP A 535 -22.27 3.19 -18.78
CA ASP A 535 -23.04 2.14 -18.08
C ASP A 535 -22.38 1.65 -16.78
N PHE A 536 -21.09 1.96 -16.57
CA PHE A 536 -20.35 1.63 -15.35
C PHE A 536 -20.45 2.73 -14.28
N ALA A 537 -20.84 3.95 -14.68
CA ALA A 537 -20.97 5.08 -13.77
C ALA A 537 -22.25 4.98 -12.93
N HIS A 538 -22.22 5.59 -11.74
CA HIS A 538 -23.40 5.76 -10.93
C HIS A 538 -24.53 6.46 -11.72
N ARG A 539 -25.68 5.78 -11.84
CA ARG A 539 -26.84 6.23 -12.65
C ARG A 539 -26.52 6.48 -14.14
N GLY A 540 -25.49 5.80 -14.65
CA GLY A 540 -25.25 5.65 -16.09
C GLY A 540 -24.62 6.86 -16.78
N HIS A 541 -24.11 7.85 -16.04
CA HIS A 541 -23.57 9.07 -16.65
C HIS A 541 -22.34 9.62 -15.93
N VAL A 542 -21.47 10.27 -16.70
CA VAL A 542 -20.35 11.06 -16.21
C VAL A 542 -20.39 12.46 -16.80
N ILE A 543 -19.80 13.42 -16.09
CA ILE A 543 -19.43 14.73 -16.62
C ILE A 543 -18.08 14.56 -17.33
N GLY A 544 -18.09 14.67 -18.65
CA GLY A 544 -16.88 14.64 -19.48
C GLY A 544 -16.55 15.99 -20.11
N TRP A 545 -15.46 16.00 -20.88
CA TRP A 545 -14.93 17.18 -21.57
C TRP A 545 -14.75 18.42 -20.67
N ASN A 546 -14.45 18.17 -19.39
CA ASN A 546 -14.23 19.23 -18.41
C ASN A 546 -12.74 19.66 -18.39
N GLY A 547 -12.48 20.92 -18.03
CA GLY A 547 -11.18 21.58 -18.16
C GLY A 547 -10.99 22.34 -19.48
N ARG A 548 -9.78 22.86 -19.71
CA ARG A 548 -9.45 23.81 -20.80
C ARG A 548 -10.39 25.02 -20.85
N GLY A 549 -10.82 25.50 -19.67
CA GLY A 549 -11.80 26.57 -19.53
C GLY A 549 -13.27 26.14 -19.54
N ALA A 550 -13.58 24.89 -19.88
CA ALA A 550 -14.89 24.28 -19.58
C ALA A 550 -14.96 23.88 -18.09
N GLY A 551 -16.19 23.75 -17.58
CA GLY A 551 -16.45 23.58 -16.16
C GLY A 551 -17.74 22.81 -15.87
N ALA A 552 -17.86 22.30 -14.65
CA ALA A 552 -19.13 21.88 -14.08
C ALA A 552 -19.28 22.43 -12.66
N ALA A 553 -20.50 22.66 -12.22
CA ALA A 553 -20.81 23.14 -10.89
C ALA A 553 -22.02 22.41 -10.30
N ILE A 554 -21.89 22.00 -9.05
CA ILE A 554 -23.00 21.48 -8.25
C ILE A 554 -23.53 22.57 -7.33
N ALA A 555 -24.82 22.51 -7.02
CA ALA A 555 -25.46 23.39 -6.05
C ALA A 555 -26.37 22.57 -5.13
N PHE A 556 -26.28 22.82 -3.83
CA PHE A 556 -27.01 22.07 -2.81
C PHE A 556 -27.19 22.91 -1.54
N GLU A 557 -28.12 22.51 -0.68
CA GLU A 557 -28.34 23.12 0.63
C GLU A 557 -27.55 22.35 1.69
N ALA A 558 -26.84 23.04 2.57
CA ALA A 558 -26.07 22.43 3.65
C ALA A 558 -26.09 23.29 4.92
N ALA A 559 -25.68 22.70 6.05
CA ALA A 559 -25.38 23.46 7.26
C ALA A 559 -24.05 24.21 7.10
N ALA A 560 -23.82 25.24 7.91
CA ALA A 560 -22.53 25.90 7.95
C ALA A 560 -21.45 25.01 8.57
N GLY A 561 -20.21 25.16 8.11
CA GLY A 561 -19.02 24.55 8.69
C GLY A 561 -18.34 23.51 7.80
N PRO A 562 -17.38 22.75 8.36
CA PRO A 562 -16.55 21.84 7.59
C PRO A 562 -17.30 20.57 7.20
N HIS A 563 -17.21 20.23 5.91
CA HIS A 563 -17.80 19.03 5.31
C HIS A 563 -16.73 18.24 4.56
N ALA A 564 -16.85 16.91 4.61
CA ALA A 564 -16.18 16.05 3.65
C ALA A 564 -16.92 16.13 2.30
N LEU A 565 -16.18 16.46 1.25
CA LEU A 565 -16.56 16.34 -0.15
C LEU A 565 -15.83 15.15 -0.75
N LEU A 566 -16.59 14.17 -1.23
CA LEU A 566 -16.10 12.98 -1.92
C LEU A 566 -16.38 13.14 -3.40
N VAL A 567 -15.32 13.25 -4.20
CA VAL A 567 -15.41 13.39 -5.66
C VAL A 567 -15.12 12.02 -6.28
N SER A 568 -16.15 11.36 -6.82
CA SER A 568 -15.98 10.11 -7.55
C SER A 568 -15.65 10.39 -9.01
N TYR A 569 -14.56 9.82 -9.50
CA TYR A 569 -13.97 10.17 -10.79
C TYR A 569 -13.35 8.98 -11.52
N ALA A 570 -13.27 9.06 -12.84
CA ALA A 570 -12.51 8.17 -13.70
C ALA A 570 -11.43 8.94 -14.48
N ASN A 571 -10.26 8.32 -14.65
CA ASN A 571 -9.17 8.84 -15.46
C ASN A 571 -8.41 7.71 -16.17
N GLY A 572 -8.80 7.42 -17.40
CA GLY A 572 -8.16 6.40 -18.24
C GLY A 572 -7.02 6.91 -19.12
N GLU A 573 -6.50 8.13 -18.91
CA GLU A 573 -5.47 8.69 -19.80
C GLU A 573 -4.10 8.01 -19.64
N ARG A 574 -3.48 7.68 -20.76
CA ARG A 574 -2.12 7.14 -20.85
C ARG A 574 -1.27 7.96 -21.82
N ALA A 575 0.02 8.12 -21.51
CA ALA A 575 0.96 8.76 -22.43
C ALA A 575 1.33 7.82 -23.58
N GLU A 576 1.46 8.35 -24.80
CA GLU A 576 1.95 7.59 -25.94
C GLU A 576 3.48 7.50 -25.91
N GLY A 577 4.07 6.30 -26.01
CA GLY A 577 5.45 6.15 -26.50
C GLY A 577 6.53 5.57 -25.56
N ARG A 578 6.21 4.92 -24.43
CA ARG A 578 7.18 4.04 -23.73
C ARG A 578 6.70 2.60 -23.68
N GLN A 579 7.62 1.65 -23.79
CA GLN A 579 7.33 0.21 -23.85
C GLN A 579 7.36 -0.49 -22.48
N SER A 580 7.72 0.20 -21.39
CA SER A 580 8.10 -0.46 -20.12
C SER A 580 7.39 0.07 -18.86
N GLY A 581 6.43 0.99 -18.98
CA GLY A 581 5.70 1.56 -17.84
C GLY A 581 4.18 1.55 -18.06
N ALA A 582 3.40 1.66 -16.99
CA ALA A 582 1.95 1.78 -17.09
C ALA A 582 1.50 3.10 -17.78
N ASP A 583 2.41 4.09 -17.84
CA ASP A 583 2.28 5.39 -18.52
C ASP A 583 1.00 6.17 -18.16
N ILE A 584 0.47 5.96 -16.96
CA ILE A 584 -0.71 6.66 -16.46
C ILE A 584 -0.45 8.18 -16.33
N VAL A 585 -1.41 8.98 -16.78
CA VAL A 585 -1.34 10.45 -16.67
C VAL A 585 -2.18 10.89 -15.49
N THR A 586 -1.61 11.69 -14.60
CA THR A 586 -2.36 12.35 -13.52
C THR A 586 -2.95 13.65 -14.05
N ARG A 587 -4.29 13.70 -14.17
CA ARG A 587 -5.03 14.94 -14.43
C ARG A 587 -5.16 15.77 -13.16
N HIS A 588 -5.57 17.02 -13.30
CA HIS A 588 -5.80 17.91 -12.17
C HIS A 588 -7.16 18.58 -12.29
N CYS A 589 -7.78 18.83 -11.13
CA CYS A 589 -9.04 19.56 -11.02
C CYS A 589 -8.87 20.72 -10.03
N ASP A 590 -9.20 21.92 -10.47
CA ASP A 590 -9.31 23.12 -9.64
C ASP A 590 -10.74 23.20 -9.07
N LEU A 591 -10.86 23.36 -7.75
CA LEU A 591 -12.15 23.53 -7.06
C LEU A 591 -12.34 24.99 -6.63
N VAL A 592 -13.56 25.48 -6.80
CA VAL A 592 -14.00 26.79 -6.33
C VAL A 592 -15.27 26.60 -5.51
N VAL A 593 -15.24 26.96 -4.22
CA VAL A 593 -16.36 26.85 -3.29
C VAL A 593 -16.95 28.24 -3.05
N ASN A 594 -18.24 28.43 -3.36
CA ASN A 594 -18.94 29.71 -3.21
C ASN A 594 -18.19 30.90 -3.84
N GLY A 595 -17.60 30.67 -5.02
CA GLY A 595 -16.82 31.67 -5.76
C GLY A 595 -15.40 31.91 -5.26
N LYS A 596 -14.93 31.18 -4.23
CA LYS A 596 -13.56 31.28 -3.71
C LYS A 596 -12.73 30.05 -4.11
N PRO A 597 -11.49 30.23 -4.62
CA PRO A 597 -10.60 29.09 -4.88
C PRO A 597 -10.37 28.26 -3.62
N ALA A 598 -10.58 26.94 -3.72
CA ALA A 598 -10.36 25.98 -2.64
C ALA A 598 -9.05 25.21 -2.82
N GLY A 599 -8.65 24.91 -4.06
CA GLY A 599 -7.37 24.26 -4.35
C GLY A 599 -7.32 23.59 -5.72
N ARG A 600 -6.18 22.97 -6.02
CA ARG A 600 -5.93 22.13 -7.20
C ARG A 600 -5.58 20.72 -6.75
N TYR A 601 -6.29 19.73 -7.28
CA TYR A 601 -6.27 18.36 -6.76
C TYR A 601 -5.88 17.37 -7.86
N PRO A 602 -4.95 16.44 -7.59
CA PRO A 602 -4.56 15.43 -8.55
C PRO A 602 -5.63 14.33 -8.66
N MET A 603 -6.00 14.00 -9.89
CA MET A 603 -6.90 12.90 -10.23
C MET A 603 -6.05 11.82 -10.91
N ARG A 604 -5.48 10.92 -10.10
CA ARG A 604 -4.57 9.85 -10.57
C ARG A 604 -5.30 8.90 -11.52
N GLY A 605 -4.60 8.32 -12.49
CA GLY A 605 -5.18 7.38 -13.43
C GLY A 605 -5.86 6.20 -12.72
N THR A 606 -7.10 5.91 -13.08
CA THR A 606 -7.94 4.82 -12.52
C THR A 606 -7.93 3.58 -13.42
N TRP A 607 -6.91 3.44 -14.26
CA TRP A 607 -6.73 2.40 -15.30
C TRP A 607 -7.57 2.54 -16.56
N THR A 608 -8.87 2.82 -16.41
CA THR A 608 -9.80 3.02 -17.53
C THR A 608 -10.75 4.19 -17.27
N TRP A 609 -11.52 4.60 -18.29
CA TRP A 609 -12.61 5.57 -18.13
C TRP A 609 -13.88 4.94 -17.50
N ASN A 610 -13.83 3.66 -17.17
CA ASN A 610 -14.94 2.87 -16.61
C ASN A 610 -14.65 2.36 -15.18
N ASP A 611 -13.50 2.72 -14.63
CA ASP A 611 -13.08 2.43 -13.27
C ASP A 611 -13.09 3.74 -12.46
N PHE A 612 -13.80 3.74 -11.33
CA PHE A 612 -14.04 4.94 -10.54
C PHE A 612 -13.36 4.86 -9.19
N TRP A 613 -12.58 5.89 -8.85
CA TRP A 613 -12.01 6.10 -7.52
C TRP A 613 -12.59 7.35 -6.88
N THR A 614 -12.45 7.48 -5.57
CA THR A 614 -12.92 8.66 -4.82
C THR A 614 -11.74 9.49 -4.33
N TYR A 615 -11.79 10.80 -4.56
CA TYR A 615 -10.86 11.75 -3.97
C TYR A 615 -11.54 12.52 -2.83
N PRO A 616 -11.06 12.42 -1.58
CA PRO A 616 -11.61 13.15 -0.45
C PRO A 616 -11.02 14.56 -0.31
N VAL A 617 -11.89 15.54 -0.06
CA VAL A 617 -11.54 16.95 0.19
C VAL A 617 -12.34 17.43 1.39
N ILE A 618 -11.74 18.24 2.29
CA ILE A 618 -12.53 18.98 3.29
C ILE A 618 -12.81 20.38 2.74
N VAL A 619 -14.08 20.79 2.74
CA VAL A 619 -14.55 22.11 2.31
C VAL A 619 -15.31 22.79 3.44
N ASP A 620 -15.22 24.12 3.52
CA ASP A 620 -16.00 24.92 4.47
C ASP A 620 -17.22 25.51 3.76
N LEU A 621 -18.41 25.24 4.28
CA LEU A 621 -19.69 25.60 3.66
C LEU A 621 -20.43 26.66 4.47
N ALA A 622 -21.25 27.45 3.78
CA ALA A 622 -22.18 28.38 4.41
C ALA A 622 -23.50 27.68 4.75
N GLU A 623 -24.27 28.24 5.68
CA GLU A 623 -25.64 27.78 5.91
C GLU A 623 -26.52 28.10 4.69
N GLY A 624 -27.32 27.12 4.26
CA GLY A 624 -28.19 27.23 3.09
C GLY A 624 -27.48 26.87 1.79
N ARG A 625 -27.75 27.64 0.73
CA ARG A 625 -27.32 27.30 -0.64
C ARG A 625 -25.81 27.49 -0.81
N ASN A 626 -25.14 26.42 -1.22
CA ASN A 626 -23.74 26.41 -1.59
C ASN A 626 -23.55 26.03 -3.06
N THR A 627 -22.43 26.46 -3.65
CA THR A 627 -21.98 26.00 -4.97
C THR A 627 -20.53 25.54 -4.93
N ILE A 628 -20.24 24.46 -5.64
CA ILE A 628 -18.86 23.99 -5.85
C ILE A 628 -18.67 23.80 -7.34
N ALA A 629 -17.68 24.51 -7.90
CA ALA A 629 -17.30 24.40 -9.30
C ALA A 629 -16.01 23.59 -9.44
N PHE A 630 -15.95 22.78 -10.49
CA PHE A 630 -14.88 21.86 -10.86
C PHE A 630 -14.43 22.19 -12.28
N GLY A 631 -13.15 22.50 -12.46
CA GLY A 631 -12.59 22.82 -13.78
C GLY A 631 -11.08 22.72 -13.80
N ASN A 632 -10.46 23.20 -14.88
CA ASN A 632 -9.01 23.39 -15.00
C ASN A 632 -8.77 24.32 -16.19
N GLU A 633 -8.17 25.49 -15.96
CA GLU A 633 -8.03 26.50 -17.03
C GLU A 633 -7.07 26.03 -18.15
N HIS A 634 -5.99 25.33 -17.78
CA HIS A 634 -4.85 25.08 -18.67
C HIS A 634 -4.76 23.64 -19.18
N GLY A 635 -5.67 22.76 -18.76
CA GLY A 635 -5.65 21.36 -19.18
C GLY A 635 -6.99 20.65 -18.93
N PRO A 636 -7.14 19.41 -19.41
CA PRO A 636 -8.33 18.62 -19.15
C PRO A 636 -8.38 18.16 -17.68
N THR A 637 -9.59 17.88 -17.19
CA THR A 637 -9.82 17.21 -15.89
C THR A 637 -10.17 15.74 -16.10
N ALA A 638 -10.25 14.98 -15.01
CA ALA A 638 -10.91 13.67 -15.00
C ALA A 638 -12.41 13.78 -15.34
N GLU A 639 -13.05 12.63 -15.58
CA GLU A 639 -14.51 12.52 -15.70
C GLU A 639 -15.11 12.30 -14.31
N PHE A 640 -16.26 12.91 -14.02
CA PHE A 640 -16.89 12.87 -12.69
C PHE A 640 -18.26 12.20 -12.75
N GLU A 641 -18.50 11.16 -11.95
CA GLU A 641 -19.80 10.48 -11.90
C GLU A 641 -20.72 11.00 -10.79
N ARG A 642 -20.18 11.33 -9.63
CA ARG A 642 -20.96 11.62 -8.42
C ARG A 642 -20.15 12.41 -7.39
N PHE A 643 -20.85 13.24 -6.64
CA PHE A 643 -20.32 14.00 -5.52
C PHE A 643 -21.12 13.67 -4.25
N ARG A 644 -20.44 13.31 -3.16
CA ARG A 644 -21.08 13.15 -1.85
C ARG A 644 -20.57 14.17 -0.85
N ILE A 645 -21.47 14.77 -0.08
CA ILE A 645 -21.14 15.81 0.88
C ILE A 645 -21.71 15.42 2.25
N ALA A 646 -20.85 15.35 3.27
CA ALA A 646 -21.25 15.04 4.63
C ALA A 646 -20.60 16.01 5.63
N PRO A 647 -21.35 16.55 6.61
CA PRO A 647 -20.73 17.35 7.67
C PRO A 647 -19.75 16.50 8.46
N LEU A 648 -18.59 17.06 8.82
CA LEU A 648 -17.60 16.29 9.58
C LEU A 648 -18.12 15.89 10.96
N ASN A 649 -18.82 16.80 11.64
CA ASN A 649 -19.60 16.51 12.84
C ASN A 649 -21.07 16.88 12.57
N PRO A 650 -22.03 16.02 12.93
CA PRO A 650 -23.45 16.21 12.62
C PRO A 650 -24.14 17.28 13.49
#